data_AF-A0A6J0UQE4-F1
#
_entry.id   AF-A0A6J0UQE4-F1
#
_cell.length_a   1.000
_cell.length_b   1.000
_cell.length_c   1.000
_cell.angle_alpha   90.00
_cell.angle_beta   90.00
_cell.angle_gamma   90.00
#
_symmetry.space_group_name_H-M   'P 1'
#
loop_
_entity.id
_entity.type
_entity.pdbx_description
1 polymer ?
#
loop_
_entity_poly.entity_id
_entity_poly.type
_entity_poly.pdbx_seq_one_letter_code
_entity_poly.pdbx_strand_id
1 'polypeptide(L)'
;MEKTVPGRLLAALQDLTEDEFKKFKEMLLMFVVSETYHLSRHIPWGLLKKADDACSIADLLLQYYGEDCALEVTVRVLRASGCKGRALRLDATREIALQGENIGGTFESSEKYYTSCLLCSMTLPEKNWPEIVWDPGRNREIYRLDVTEAGSIRCGITDLMFDIKKAVTITYHFDSWSGYMDEVKRADLMVAGPLLNIQAEPVEAVAAVHFPHFLCLAGGGDNGVRIAHFNKGTMILRRPDRVEGFHVILYNLRFSPCAVVLEKSWLKQEIKVHAIVLLYQQPKYLNSMLHLYVLPSDSSLKKAVYGIEDILCSRRLLKPPGTRYPLKFGSRLFLSTSDGSKVFSEEVVFKYTSPGKMQELFFLDVRQMKDELELNLMEEKQDVPVWTARVRREELLLNPILGKVDQPSKETRVPESVGQGSMHGDCSPDIGDISGLAGGRTQATAVPSGLDEQRMETKIDPEPSEECPMCSSLCSKASPEKIWPTVVQDPKRRRKTYRLHVTEACSIRCGITDLIFDIKTAVTITYHFDSWSGYMDDIRKAHLTVAGPLLNIQADPADAVVAVHFPHILCLAGEDPYQVSIAHFTEEGMILEKPDRVENFHVVLYNPKFSLLGAICKIPFLKQKIKVHAIVLLYQQLRLPYPILHLYLLPNDSSLKQAVHDNEVKWSNRVPKPPGTTRPLKLETCYFVRTSHDVKISPEELILRYLDVDMEQQYLELCARNMEDELELNLIEKNKDASIWTSCVRRELTLDSVQGMQAAVPLEQHFIDRHREALIQWTAAVEGILDMLYGIILDEEQYRAISAKRTNQDKMRELYQLVPSWNRDCKDKLYEAIKKKNKFLIEDLEHQS
;
A
#
# COMPACT_ATOMS: atom_id res chain seq x y z
N MET A 1 26.33 -9.87 23.95
CA MET A 1 25.15 -10.63 23.49
C MET A 1 24.72 -10.26 22.07
N GLU A 2 24.75 -8.99 21.64
CA GLU A 2 24.28 -8.54 20.29
C GLU A 2 25.08 -9.02 19.05
N LYS A 3 26.11 -9.86 19.21
CA LYS A 3 26.94 -10.28 18.07
C LYS A 3 26.28 -11.40 17.25
N THR A 4 25.45 -12.24 17.86
CA THR A 4 24.75 -13.36 17.19
C THR A 4 23.35 -12.96 16.76
N VAL A 5 22.77 -13.64 15.76
CA VAL A 5 21.39 -13.39 15.31
C VAL A 5 20.36 -13.53 16.45
N PRO A 6 20.39 -14.61 17.28
CA PRO A 6 19.52 -14.70 18.45
C PRO A 6 19.70 -13.54 19.42
N GLY A 7 20.94 -13.10 19.66
CA GLY A 7 21.21 -11.98 20.55
C GLY A 7 20.67 -10.64 20.05
N ARG A 8 20.64 -10.41 18.72
CA ARG A 8 20.06 -9.21 18.10
C ARG A 8 18.55 -9.22 18.16
N LEU A 9 17.92 -10.37 17.88
CA LEU A 9 16.47 -10.55 18.02
C LEU A 9 16.04 -10.27 19.45
N LEU A 10 16.75 -10.89 20.40
CA LEU A 10 16.48 -10.72 21.81
C LEU A 10 16.63 -9.26 22.25
N ALA A 11 17.72 -8.59 21.88
CA ALA A 11 17.93 -7.18 22.19
C ALA A 11 16.85 -6.26 21.57
N ALA A 12 16.28 -6.62 20.42
CA ALA A 12 15.19 -5.84 19.82
C ALA A 12 13.85 -6.01 20.59
N LEU A 13 13.66 -7.15 21.25
CA LEU A 13 12.39 -7.55 21.88
C LEU A 13 12.37 -7.32 23.40
N GLN A 14 13.50 -7.42 24.10
CA GLN A 14 13.59 -7.46 25.58
C GLN A 14 12.98 -6.26 26.29
N ASP A 15 13.08 -5.07 25.71
CA ASP A 15 12.62 -3.85 26.39
C ASP A 15 11.21 -3.41 25.96
N LEU A 16 10.48 -4.22 25.18
CA LEU A 16 9.15 -3.81 24.69
C LEU A 16 8.22 -3.62 25.89
N THR A 17 7.49 -2.50 25.92
CA THR A 17 6.41 -2.32 26.90
C THR A 17 5.34 -3.39 26.71
N GLU A 18 4.52 -3.66 27.72
CA GLU A 18 3.48 -4.69 27.64
C GLU A 18 2.52 -4.46 26.44
N ASP A 19 2.17 -3.19 26.19
CA ASP A 19 1.34 -2.79 25.04
C ASP A 19 2.05 -2.98 23.70
N GLU A 20 3.34 -2.61 23.60
CA GLU A 20 4.13 -2.83 22.38
C GLU A 20 4.33 -4.32 22.11
N PHE A 21 4.57 -5.12 23.15
CA PHE A 21 4.76 -6.56 23.04
C PHE A 21 3.47 -7.26 22.60
N LYS A 22 2.32 -6.82 23.12
CA LYS A 22 0.99 -7.27 22.67
C LYS A 22 0.75 -6.93 21.19
N LYS A 23 0.96 -5.66 20.80
CA LYS A 23 0.84 -5.22 19.40
C LYS A 23 1.79 -6.00 18.49
N PHE A 24 3.01 -6.25 18.94
CA PHE A 24 4.00 -7.04 18.21
C PHE A 24 3.47 -8.45 17.92
N LYS A 25 2.91 -9.15 18.92
CA LYS A 25 2.32 -10.49 18.73
C LYS A 25 1.10 -10.47 17.80
N GLU A 26 0.22 -9.47 17.94
CA GLU A 26 -0.94 -9.29 17.07
C GLU A 26 -0.51 -9.05 15.61
N MET A 27 0.48 -8.19 15.40
CA MET A 27 1.02 -7.91 14.06
C MET A 27 1.78 -9.11 13.49
N LEU A 28 2.50 -9.88 14.33
CA LEU A 28 3.19 -11.10 13.92
C LEU A 28 2.21 -12.20 13.49
N LEU A 29 1.04 -12.27 14.12
CA LEU A 29 -0.05 -13.17 13.68
C LEU A 29 -0.61 -12.77 12.31
N MET A 30 -0.74 -11.47 12.06
CA MET A 30 -1.23 -10.92 10.80
C MET A 30 -0.17 -10.93 9.69
N PHE A 31 1.10 -11.19 10.04
CA PHE A 31 2.23 -11.14 9.13
C PHE A 31 2.34 -12.44 8.31
N VAL A 32 2.08 -12.36 7.01
CA VAL A 32 2.20 -13.48 6.07
C VAL A 32 3.53 -13.39 5.33
N VAL A 33 4.41 -14.38 5.51
CA VAL A 33 5.66 -14.52 4.75
C VAL A 33 5.37 -15.19 3.39
N SER A 34 4.81 -14.41 2.47
CA SER A 34 4.50 -14.73 1.05
C SER A 34 3.51 -15.88 0.74
N GLU A 35 2.73 -15.69 -0.32
CA GLU A 35 1.63 -16.55 -0.80
C GLU A 35 2.04 -17.47 -1.97
N THR A 36 3.33 -17.73 -2.16
CA THR A 36 3.75 -18.68 -3.21
C THR A 36 3.59 -20.13 -2.74
N TYR A 37 2.49 -20.75 -3.19
CA TYR A 37 2.17 -22.19 -3.13
C TYR A 37 2.13 -22.84 -1.73
N HIS A 38 0.90 -22.99 -1.21
CA HIS A 38 0.42 -24.01 -0.26
C HIS A 38 1.04 -24.16 1.14
N LEU A 39 1.99 -23.34 1.60
CA LEU A 39 2.47 -23.41 2.99
C LEU A 39 2.72 -22.02 3.61
N SER A 40 1.65 -21.34 4.03
CA SER A 40 1.74 -20.14 4.88
C SER A 40 2.32 -20.52 6.25
N ARG A 41 3.64 -20.44 6.42
CA ARG A 41 4.30 -20.58 7.73
C ARG A 41 4.04 -19.32 8.56
N HIS A 42 2.99 -19.35 9.37
CA HIS A 42 2.76 -18.38 10.44
C HIS A 42 2.96 -19.08 11.78
N ILE A 43 3.45 -18.35 12.78
CA ILE A 43 3.54 -18.90 14.14
C ILE A 43 2.09 -19.02 14.66
N PRO A 44 1.62 -20.23 15.03
CA PRO A 44 0.27 -20.41 15.54
C PRO A 44 -0.01 -19.52 16.75
N TRP A 45 -1.19 -18.89 16.77
CA TRP A 45 -1.58 -18.01 17.88
C TRP A 45 -1.48 -18.69 19.25
N GLY A 46 -1.77 -19.99 19.33
CA GLY A 46 -1.64 -20.76 20.57
C GLY A 46 -0.21 -20.81 21.14
N LEU A 47 0.82 -20.71 20.29
CA LEU A 47 2.22 -20.63 20.70
C LEU A 47 2.62 -19.19 21.05
N LEU A 48 2.19 -18.21 20.25
CA LEU A 48 2.41 -16.79 20.56
C LEU A 48 1.76 -16.34 21.88
N LYS A 49 0.59 -16.91 22.20
CA LYS A 49 -0.12 -16.66 23.46
C LYS A 49 0.66 -17.22 24.67
N LYS A 50 1.39 -18.32 24.49
CA LYS A 50 2.17 -18.97 25.55
C LYS A 50 3.55 -18.34 25.76
N ALA A 51 4.13 -17.75 24.72
CA ALA A 51 5.42 -17.08 24.79
C ALA A 51 5.25 -15.71 25.47
N ASP A 52 5.42 -15.65 26.77
CA ASP A 52 5.25 -14.45 27.60
C ASP A 52 6.47 -13.54 27.67
N ASP A 53 7.65 -14.02 27.25
CA ASP A 53 8.90 -13.26 27.27
C ASP A 53 9.56 -13.13 25.87
N ALA A 54 10.53 -12.21 25.79
CA ALA A 54 11.26 -11.90 24.57
C ALA A 54 12.15 -13.06 24.05
N CYS A 55 12.69 -13.91 24.93
CA CYS A 55 13.45 -15.09 24.53
C CYS A 55 12.52 -16.10 23.84
N SER A 56 11.38 -16.41 24.45
CA SER A 56 10.40 -17.33 23.89
C SER A 56 9.91 -16.90 22.50
N ILE A 57 9.71 -15.59 22.28
CA ILE A 57 9.36 -15.06 20.96
C ILE A 57 10.53 -15.12 19.97
N ALA A 58 11.75 -14.78 20.40
CA ALA A 58 12.94 -14.89 19.57
C ALA A 58 13.17 -16.34 19.10
N ASP A 59 13.00 -17.31 19.99
CA ASP A 59 13.12 -18.74 19.69
C ASP A 59 12.05 -19.19 18.69
N LEU A 60 10.79 -18.76 18.85
CA LEU A 60 9.73 -19.05 17.89
C LEU A 60 10.02 -18.45 16.51
N LEU A 61 10.52 -17.21 16.45
CA LEU A 61 10.91 -16.56 15.20
C LEU A 61 12.03 -17.35 14.50
N LEU A 62 13.05 -17.75 15.25
CA LEU A 62 14.15 -18.58 14.73
C LEU A 62 13.67 -19.95 14.26
N GLN A 63 12.80 -20.60 15.03
CA GLN A 63 12.27 -21.93 14.72
C GLN A 63 11.42 -21.93 13.45
N TYR A 64 10.57 -20.92 13.27
CA TYR A 64 9.63 -20.89 12.13
C TYR A 64 10.23 -20.25 10.87
N TYR A 65 11.09 -19.26 11.04
CA TYR A 65 11.62 -18.46 9.92
C TYR A 65 13.11 -18.71 9.64
N GLY A 66 13.90 -19.23 10.59
CA GLY A 66 15.36 -19.31 10.48
C GLY A 66 16.02 -17.95 10.72
N GLU A 67 17.35 -17.92 10.84
CA GLU A 67 18.10 -16.74 11.32
C GLU A 67 17.87 -15.47 10.48
N ASP A 68 18.10 -15.53 9.16
CA ASP A 68 18.03 -14.35 8.29
C ASP A 68 16.59 -13.82 8.12
N CYS A 69 15.62 -14.73 8.00
CA CYS A 69 14.23 -14.34 7.85
C CYS A 69 13.61 -13.90 9.18
N ALA A 70 14.03 -14.46 10.32
CA ALA A 70 13.57 -14.01 11.63
C ALA A 70 13.90 -12.53 11.87
N LEU A 71 15.10 -12.08 11.49
CA LEU A 71 15.47 -10.67 11.58
C LEU A 71 14.60 -9.79 10.68
N GLU A 72 14.38 -10.20 9.43
CA GLU A 72 13.55 -9.46 8.48
C GLU A 72 12.09 -9.36 8.93
N VAL A 73 11.49 -10.47 9.38
CA VAL A 73 10.13 -10.51 9.93
C VAL A 73 10.05 -9.60 11.15
N THR A 74 11.01 -9.67 12.07
CA THR A 74 11.02 -8.87 13.28
C THR A 74 11.10 -7.38 12.98
N VAL A 75 11.97 -6.96 12.04
CA VAL A 75 12.05 -5.56 11.59
C VAL A 75 10.69 -5.08 11.09
N ARG A 76 10.03 -5.86 10.22
CA ARG A 76 8.74 -5.48 9.63
C ARG A 76 7.62 -5.43 10.66
N VAL A 77 7.55 -6.42 11.54
CA VAL A 77 6.53 -6.46 12.59
C VAL A 77 6.75 -5.33 13.60
N LEU A 78 7.99 -5.03 13.99
CA LEU A 78 8.29 -3.86 14.82
C LEU A 78 7.83 -2.55 14.16
N ARG A 79 8.03 -2.39 12.84
CA ARG A 79 7.51 -1.22 12.11
C ARG A 79 5.98 -1.16 12.15
N ALA A 80 5.32 -2.27 11.80
CA ALA A 80 3.85 -2.37 11.82
C ALA A 80 3.25 -2.13 13.21
N SER A 81 4.00 -2.46 14.27
CA SER A 81 3.59 -2.26 15.67
C SER A 81 3.82 -0.84 16.17
N GLY A 82 4.43 0.04 15.37
CA GLY A 82 4.80 1.40 15.75
C GLY A 82 6.18 1.54 16.38
N CYS A 83 6.90 0.45 16.61
CA CYS A 83 8.23 0.39 17.23
C CYS A 83 9.37 0.73 16.25
N LYS A 84 9.22 1.84 15.50
CA LYS A 84 10.11 2.21 14.38
C LYS A 84 11.59 2.34 14.78
N GLY A 85 11.89 2.89 15.95
CA GLY A 85 13.27 3.05 16.43
C GLY A 85 14.00 1.73 16.62
N ARG A 86 13.31 0.72 17.15
CA ARG A 86 13.85 -0.63 17.34
C ARG A 86 14.05 -1.34 16.01
N ALA A 87 13.11 -1.19 15.08
CA ALA A 87 13.26 -1.72 13.73
C ALA A 87 14.50 -1.13 13.03
N LEU A 88 14.71 0.18 13.14
CA LEU A 88 15.90 0.87 12.58
C LEU A 88 17.19 0.39 13.24
N ARG A 89 17.21 0.23 14.57
CA ARG A 89 18.37 -0.34 15.29
C ARG A 89 18.68 -1.75 14.81
N LEU A 90 17.67 -2.62 14.73
CA LEU A 90 17.83 -3.99 14.27
C LEU A 90 18.36 -4.04 12.84
N ASP A 91 17.81 -3.24 11.92
CA ASP A 91 18.33 -3.11 10.55
C ASP A 91 19.77 -2.63 10.48
N ALA A 92 20.14 -1.64 11.30
CA ALA A 92 21.51 -1.14 11.32
C ALA A 92 22.50 -2.16 11.90
N THR A 93 22.09 -2.99 12.88
CA THR A 93 22.95 -4.08 13.36
C THR A 93 23.20 -5.14 12.29
N ARG A 94 22.23 -5.38 11.39
CA ARG A 94 22.41 -6.23 10.21
C ARG A 94 23.42 -5.64 9.23
N GLU A 95 23.36 -4.32 8.98
CA GLU A 95 24.36 -3.62 8.15
C GLU A 95 25.78 -3.74 8.73
N ILE A 96 25.94 -3.60 10.05
CA ILE A 96 27.26 -3.69 10.72
C ILE A 96 27.83 -5.10 10.63
N ALA A 97 26.99 -6.14 10.74
CA ALA A 97 27.42 -7.53 10.61
C ALA A 97 28.05 -7.82 9.25
N LEU A 98 27.46 -7.32 8.17
CA LEU A 98 28.01 -7.41 6.81
C LEU A 98 29.37 -6.72 6.65
N GLN A 99 29.71 -5.78 7.53
CA GLN A 99 30.99 -5.08 7.53
C GLN A 99 32.07 -5.81 8.36
N GLY A 100 31.68 -6.75 9.22
CA GLY A 100 32.54 -7.39 10.22
C GLY A 100 32.82 -8.88 10.01
N GLU A 101 32.21 -9.53 9.02
CA GLU A 101 32.46 -10.95 8.71
C GLU A 101 33.83 -11.15 8.01
N ASN A 102 34.88 -11.29 8.82
CA ASN A 102 36.04 -12.10 8.45
C ASN A 102 35.59 -13.57 8.39
N ILE A 103 35.12 -14.03 7.24
CA ILE A 103 34.92 -15.47 7.01
C ILE A 103 36.32 -16.07 6.84
N GLY A 104 36.78 -16.77 7.87
CA GLY A 104 37.95 -17.63 7.81
C GLY A 104 37.71 -18.77 6.82
N GLY A 105 38.04 -18.52 5.57
CA GLY A 105 38.06 -19.48 4.49
C GLY A 105 38.93 -18.89 3.40
N THR A 106 39.92 -19.65 2.94
CA THR A 106 40.80 -19.28 1.84
C THR A 106 39.99 -19.01 0.56
N PHE A 107 39.62 -17.76 0.36
CA PHE A 107 39.22 -17.21 -0.93
C PHE A 107 40.13 -16.02 -1.21
N GLU A 108 41.01 -16.20 -2.20
CA GLU A 108 41.81 -15.11 -2.75
C GLU A 108 40.89 -14.09 -3.44
N SER A 109 41.23 -12.81 -3.25
CA SER A 109 40.85 -11.63 -4.03
C SER A 109 39.60 -10.81 -3.65
N SER A 110 39.88 -9.63 -3.08
CA SER A 110 39.32 -8.31 -3.42
C SER A 110 38.01 -7.75 -2.82
N GLU A 111 37.18 -8.54 -2.14
CA GLU A 111 35.90 -8.02 -1.56
C GLU A 111 36.05 -7.50 -0.11
N LYS A 112 36.93 -6.51 0.13
CA LYS A 112 36.83 -5.69 1.36
C LYS A 112 35.70 -4.68 1.15
N TYR A 113 34.55 -4.89 1.80
CA TYR A 113 33.42 -3.96 1.78
C TYR A 113 33.89 -2.55 2.21
N TYR A 114 34.00 -1.64 1.23
CA TYR A 114 34.53 -0.29 1.41
C TYR A 114 33.50 0.58 2.15
N THR A 115 33.51 0.54 3.48
CA THR A 115 32.62 1.38 4.32
C THR A 115 33.31 2.57 4.96
N SER A 116 34.60 2.76 4.71
CA SER A 116 35.30 3.99 5.02
C SER A 116 36.15 4.44 3.84
N CYS A 117 35.99 5.70 3.44
CA CYS A 117 36.98 6.35 2.59
C CYS A 117 38.32 6.29 3.34
N LEU A 118 39.32 5.58 2.78
CA LEU A 118 40.65 5.45 3.41
C LEU A 118 41.25 6.81 3.77
N LEU A 119 40.91 7.84 2.98
CA LEU A 119 41.40 9.21 3.15
C LEU A 119 40.65 10.01 4.23
N CYS A 120 39.46 9.57 4.65
CA CYS A 120 38.65 10.22 5.69
C CYS A 120 38.56 9.37 6.98
N SER A 121 39.34 8.29 7.08
CA SER A 121 39.28 7.34 8.19
C SER A 121 39.57 8.01 9.53
N MET A 122 38.73 7.75 10.52
CA MET A 122 38.85 8.25 11.89
C MET A 122 38.29 7.25 12.88
N THR A 123 38.82 7.27 14.10
CA THR A 123 38.26 6.50 15.22
C THR A 123 37.03 7.23 15.74
N LEU A 124 35.87 6.56 15.71
CA LEU A 124 34.59 7.14 16.13
C LEU A 124 34.10 6.47 17.42
N PRO A 125 33.38 7.21 18.31
CA PRO A 125 32.75 6.63 19.49
C PRO A 125 31.72 5.54 19.14
N GLU A 126 31.36 4.74 20.15
CA GLU A 126 30.30 3.74 20.01
C GLU A 126 28.94 4.38 19.68
N LYS A 127 28.14 3.67 18.87
CA LYS A 127 26.83 4.13 18.44
C LYS A 127 25.81 4.01 19.57
N ASN A 128 25.19 5.14 19.89
CA ASN A 128 24.08 5.26 20.81
C ASN A 128 22.77 5.46 20.03
N TRP A 129 21.75 4.69 20.37
CA TRP A 129 20.48 4.70 19.65
C TRP A 129 19.46 5.58 20.37
N PRO A 130 18.96 6.66 19.73
CA PRO A 130 17.99 7.53 20.34
C PRO A 130 16.62 6.85 20.45
N GLU A 131 15.86 7.22 21.47
CA GLU A 131 14.42 6.98 21.50
C GLU A 131 13.77 7.83 20.40
N ILE A 132 12.83 7.25 19.66
CA ILE A 132 12.06 7.97 18.64
C ILE A 132 10.69 8.28 19.23
N VAL A 133 10.47 9.54 19.54
CA VAL A 133 9.21 10.06 20.08
C VAL A 133 8.46 10.77 18.96
N TRP A 134 7.19 10.44 18.78
CA TRP A 134 6.34 11.14 17.83
C TRP A 134 5.79 12.42 18.49
N ASP A 135 5.98 13.57 17.85
CA ASP A 135 5.35 14.84 18.23
C ASP A 135 4.11 15.06 17.36
N PRO A 136 2.90 14.78 17.88
CA PRO A 136 1.66 14.94 17.12
C PRO A 136 1.35 16.41 16.81
N GLY A 137 1.71 17.34 17.70
CA GLY A 137 1.43 18.77 17.53
C GLY A 137 2.25 19.41 16.41
N ARG A 138 3.40 18.82 16.08
CA ARG A 138 4.25 19.27 14.97
C ARG A 138 4.36 18.28 13.82
N ASN A 139 3.64 17.16 13.88
CA ASN A 139 3.62 16.08 12.91
C ASN A 139 5.03 15.61 12.49
N ARG A 140 5.93 15.39 13.46
CA ARG A 140 7.33 15.01 13.21
C ARG A 140 7.86 14.02 14.25
N GLU A 141 8.86 13.24 13.84
CA GLU A 141 9.64 12.42 14.77
C GLU A 141 10.71 13.26 15.46
N ILE A 142 10.80 13.13 16.78
CA ILE A 142 11.84 13.68 17.64
C ILE A 142 12.72 12.53 18.12
N TYR A 143 14.03 12.72 17.99
CA TYR A 143 15.05 11.81 18.49
C TYR A 143 15.54 12.29 19.84
N ARG A 144 15.42 11.45 20.86
CA ARG A 144 15.82 11.76 22.24
C ARG A 144 16.99 10.86 22.68
N LEU A 145 18.02 11.48 23.27
CA LEU A 145 19.15 10.81 23.90
C LEU A 145 19.27 11.31 25.34
N ASP A 146 19.10 10.40 26.30
CA ASP A 146 19.38 10.67 27.70
C ASP A 146 20.79 10.16 28.03
N VAL A 147 21.67 11.09 28.40
CA VAL A 147 23.09 10.82 28.64
C VAL A 147 23.36 11.05 30.11
N THR A 148 23.84 10.04 30.82
CA THR A 148 24.04 10.10 32.28
C THR A 148 25.47 10.43 32.69
N GLU A 149 26.44 10.19 31.81
CA GLU A 149 27.87 10.33 32.07
C GLU A 149 28.56 11.28 31.07
N ALA A 150 29.70 11.84 31.47
CA ALA A 150 30.53 12.64 30.58
C ALA A 150 31.22 11.76 29.53
N GLY A 151 31.37 12.27 28.31
CA GLY A 151 32.02 11.54 27.22
C GLY A 151 31.55 11.98 25.84
N SER A 152 32.11 11.37 24.80
CA SER A 152 31.70 11.60 23.42
C SER A 152 30.70 10.52 23.01
N ILE A 153 29.52 10.93 22.54
CA ILE A 153 28.48 10.01 22.06
C ILE A 153 28.24 10.22 20.58
N ARG A 154 28.02 9.13 19.84
CA ARG A 154 27.65 9.16 18.42
C ARG A 154 26.26 8.59 18.25
N CYS A 155 25.38 9.31 17.57
CA CYS A 155 24.05 8.80 17.28
C CYS A 155 24.07 7.73 16.18
N GLY A 156 23.44 6.58 16.43
CA GLY A 156 23.37 5.46 15.47
C GLY A 156 22.51 5.71 14.23
N ILE A 157 21.58 6.68 14.29
CA ILE A 157 20.67 7.01 13.18
C ILE A 157 21.26 8.08 12.26
N THR A 158 21.81 9.15 12.83
CA THR A 158 22.18 10.37 12.09
C THR A 158 23.69 10.58 11.97
N ASP A 159 24.48 9.80 12.72
CA ASP A 159 25.92 10.02 12.92
C ASP A 159 26.28 11.38 13.55
N LEU A 160 25.30 12.13 14.05
CA LEU A 160 25.51 13.32 14.87
C LEU A 160 26.26 12.95 16.15
N MET A 161 27.31 13.69 16.51
CA MET A 161 28.06 13.45 17.75
C MET A 161 28.04 14.64 18.70
N PHE A 162 28.14 14.33 19.98
CA PHE A 162 28.14 15.31 21.05
C PHE A 162 29.28 15.00 22.03
N ASP A 163 30.02 16.04 22.41
CA ASP A 163 30.95 15.97 23.54
C ASP A 163 30.22 16.48 24.79
N ILE A 164 30.03 15.59 25.76
CA ILE A 164 29.19 15.82 26.93
C ILE A 164 30.06 15.95 28.19
N LYS A 165 29.81 17.01 28.97
CA LYS A 165 30.51 17.30 30.23
C LYS A 165 29.82 16.72 31.46
N LYS A 166 28.49 16.63 31.42
CA LYS A 166 27.61 16.24 32.54
C LYS A 166 26.33 15.61 31.99
N ALA A 167 25.55 14.97 32.84
CA ALA A 167 24.26 14.41 32.45
C ALA A 167 23.39 15.45 31.70
N VAL A 168 22.76 15.01 30.61
CA VAL A 168 21.98 15.86 29.71
C VAL A 168 20.94 15.05 28.95
N THR A 169 19.77 15.64 28.73
CA THR A 169 18.80 15.16 27.75
C THR A 169 18.96 15.96 26.47
N ILE A 170 19.25 15.29 25.36
CA ILE A 170 19.37 15.90 24.03
C ILE A 170 18.16 15.47 23.20
N THR A 171 17.48 16.44 22.60
CA THR A 171 16.43 16.17 21.62
C THR A 171 16.77 16.83 20.30
N TYR A 172 16.49 16.15 19.19
CA TYR A 172 16.68 16.76 17.88
C TYR A 172 15.73 16.17 16.84
N HIS A 173 15.60 16.84 15.70
CA HIS A 173 14.85 16.34 14.55
C HIS A 173 15.46 16.87 13.24
N PHE A 174 15.13 16.21 12.13
CA PHE A 174 15.43 16.71 10.80
C PHE A 174 14.48 17.86 10.46
N ASP A 175 15.03 18.95 9.96
CA ASP A 175 14.28 20.05 9.35
C ASP A 175 14.45 20.01 7.83
N SER A 176 13.64 20.79 7.10
CA SER A 176 13.65 20.78 5.63
C SER A 176 14.45 21.93 5.06
N TRP A 177 15.39 21.62 4.17
CA TRP A 177 16.07 22.61 3.33
C TRP A 177 15.13 23.32 2.36
N SER A 178 13.96 22.76 2.04
CA SER A 178 13.06 23.29 1.01
C SER A 178 12.70 24.76 1.20
N GLY A 179 12.43 25.19 2.43
CA GLY A 179 12.15 26.58 2.78
C GLY A 179 13.35 27.53 2.69
N TYR A 180 14.56 27.00 2.62
CA TYR A 180 15.81 27.76 2.63
C TYR A 180 16.60 27.67 1.32
N MET A 181 16.15 26.86 0.34
CA MET A 181 16.88 26.63 -0.91
C MET A 181 17.15 27.91 -1.70
N ASP A 182 16.24 28.88 -1.67
CA ASP A 182 16.44 30.16 -2.36
C ASP A 182 17.51 31.02 -1.70
N GLU A 183 17.63 30.97 -0.38
CA GLU A 183 18.69 31.64 0.36
C GLU A 183 20.05 30.97 0.14
N VAL A 184 20.08 29.63 0.15
CA VAL A 184 21.27 28.83 -0.18
C VAL A 184 21.76 29.15 -1.60
N LYS A 185 20.85 29.25 -2.58
CA LYS A 185 21.20 29.64 -3.96
C LYS A 185 21.70 31.07 -4.04
N ARG A 186 21.02 32.04 -3.40
CA ARG A 186 21.42 33.46 -3.38
C ARG A 186 22.79 33.68 -2.74
N ALA A 187 23.10 32.92 -1.70
CA ALA A 187 24.40 32.96 -1.02
C ALA A 187 25.49 32.15 -1.75
N ASP A 188 25.18 31.58 -2.91
CA ASP A 188 26.06 30.72 -3.71
C ASP A 188 26.67 29.56 -2.89
N LEU A 189 25.80 28.83 -2.21
CA LEU A 189 26.14 27.70 -1.34
C LEU A 189 25.63 26.37 -1.92
N MET A 190 26.23 25.28 -1.46
CA MET A 190 25.81 23.90 -1.67
C MET A 190 25.51 23.24 -0.33
N VAL A 191 24.41 22.50 -0.24
CA VAL A 191 24.13 21.66 0.93
C VAL A 191 25.21 20.59 1.05
N ALA A 192 25.73 20.38 2.25
CA ALA A 192 26.80 19.42 2.52
C ALA A 192 26.48 18.43 3.66
N GLY A 193 25.31 18.56 4.30
CA GLY A 193 24.83 17.66 5.34
C GLY A 193 23.37 17.92 5.73
N PRO A 194 22.81 17.09 6.63
CA PRO A 194 21.42 17.23 7.08
C PRO A 194 21.20 18.53 7.86
N LEU A 195 20.01 19.13 7.70
CA LEU A 195 19.54 20.23 8.53
C LEU A 195 18.92 19.68 9.81
N LEU A 196 19.54 20.00 10.94
CA LEU A 196 19.22 19.43 12.24
C LEU A 196 18.87 20.54 13.22
N ASN A 197 17.69 20.43 13.82
CA ASN A 197 17.27 21.30 14.90
C ASN A 197 17.44 20.56 16.22
N ILE A 198 18.39 21.02 17.02
CA ILE A 198 18.90 20.35 18.22
C ILE A 198 18.55 21.21 19.43
N GLN A 199 18.17 20.55 20.52
CA GLN A 199 17.95 21.11 21.85
C GLN A 199 18.65 20.23 22.88
N ALA A 200 19.07 20.82 24.00
CA ALA A 200 19.66 20.06 25.11
C ALA A 200 19.30 20.71 26.45
N GLU A 201 19.09 19.88 27.47
CA GLU A 201 18.77 20.33 28.83
C GLU A 201 19.57 19.53 29.88
N PRO A 202 20.43 20.18 30.69
CA PRO A 202 20.84 21.59 30.61
C PRO A 202 21.80 21.86 29.43
N VAL A 203 21.69 23.03 28.80
CA VAL A 203 22.46 23.41 27.58
C VAL A 203 23.97 23.38 27.81
N GLU A 204 24.43 23.84 28.98
CA GLU A 204 25.85 23.94 29.35
C GLU A 204 26.55 22.59 29.53
N ALA A 205 25.79 21.49 29.59
CA ALA A 205 26.33 20.15 29.63
C ALA A 205 26.94 19.72 28.28
N VAL A 206 26.54 20.33 27.16
CA VAL A 206 27.08 20.04 25.83
C VAL A 206 28.31 20.93 25.56
N ALA A 207 29.49 20.32 25.43
CA ALA A 207 30.74 21.01 25.10
C ALA A 207 30.84 21.37 23.62
N ALA A 208 30.51 20.40 22.77
CA ALA A 208 30.64 20.50 21.32
C ALA A 208 29.59 19.66 20.62
N VAL A 209 29.22 20.08 19.41
CA VAL A 209 28.39 19.32 18.47
C VAL A 209 29.19 19.07 17.20
N HIS A 210 29.19 17.81 16.76
CA HIS A 210 29.89 17.34 15.57
C HIS A 210 28.84 17.08 14.49
N PHE A 211 28.67 18.02 13.56
CA PHE A 211 27.68 17.93 12.50
C PHE A 211 28.17 17.02 11.37
N PRO A 212 27.41 15.98 10.99
CA PRO A 212 27.80 15.09 9.91
C PRO A 212 27.75 15.81 8.56
N HIS A 213 28.68 15.48 7.68
CA HIS A 213 28.67 15.92 6.28
C HIS A 213 29.01 14.77 5.34
N PHE A 214 28.61 14.92 4.08
CA PHE A 214 28.95 13.95 3.03
C PHE A 214 30.11 14.40 2.14
N LEU A 215 30.77 15.53 2.42
CA LEU A 215 31.95 15.97 1.66
C LEU A 215 33.12 14.98 1.84
N CYS A 216 33.87 14.72 0.77
CA CYS A 216 35.19 14.11 0.85
C CYS A 216 36.25 15.21 0.75
N LEU A 217 36.92 15.49 1.86
CA LEU A 217 37.90 16.57 1.97
C LEU A 217 39.32 16.14 1.56
N ALA A 218 39.46 14.92 1.04
CA ALA A 218 40.74 14.41 0.57
C ALA A 218 41.12 15.05 -0.76
N GLY A 219 41.84 16.18 -0.68
CA GLY A 219 42.38 16.91 -1.84
C GLY A 219 41.97 18.38 -1.94
N GLY A 220 41.10 18.87 -1.05
CA GLY A 220 40.70 20.28 -0.98
C GLY A 220 40.74 20.78 0.46
N GLY A 221 41.24 22.00 0.67
CA GLY A 221 41.23 22.62 2.00
C GLY A 221 39.80 22.78 2.54
N ASP A 222 39.65 22.79 3.86
CA ASP A 222 38.38 22.97 4.57
C ASP A 222 37.87 24.42 4.57
N ASN A 223 38.64 25.34 3.98
CA ASN A 223 38.39 26.78 3.92
C ASN A 223 37.02 27.18 3.33
N GLY A 224 36.40 26.34 2.50
CA GLY A 224 35.06 26.57 1.93
C GLY A 224 33.91 26.04 2.78
N VAL A 225 34.19 25.25 3.82
CA VAL A 225 33.17 24.63 4.68
C VAL A 225 32.63 25.66 5.67
N ARG A 226 31.31 25.71 5.79
CA ARG A 226 30.58 26.61 6.71
C ARG A 226 29.49 25.83 7.42
N ILE A 227 29.00 26.41 8.50
CA ILE A 227 27.76 25.96 9.14
C ILE A 227 26.71 27.04 8.96
N ALA A 228 25.64 26.69 8.26
CA ALA A 228 24.45 27.50 8.16
C ALA A 228 23.68 27.37 9.48
N HIS A 229 23.53 28.48 10.19
CA HIS A 229 22.83 28.59 11.46
C HIS A 229 21.59 29.47 11.26
N PHE A 230 20.40 28.92 11.50
CA PHE A 230 19.13 29.59 11.22
C PHE A 230 18.52 30.17 12.49
N ASN A 231 18.52 31.49 12.61
CA ASN A 231 17.93 32.18 13.75
C ASN A 231 16.76 33.06 13.29
N LYS A 232 15.55 32.80 13.81
CA LYS A 232 14.31 33.53 13.44
C LYS A 232 14.11 33.64 11.91
N GLY A 233 14.42 32.55 11.18
CA GLY A 233 14.24 32.48 9.72
C GLY A 233 15.34 33.17 8.89
N THR A 234 16.43 33.65 9.49
CA THR A 234 17.59 34.20 8.78
C THR A 234 18.78 33.24 8.84
N MET A 235 19.41 32.96 7.70
CA MET A 235 20.63 32.16 7.65
C MET A 235 21.86 33.00 8.02
N ILE A 236 22.61 32.52 9.01
CA ILE A 236 23.90 33.10 9.42
C ILE A 236 24.97 32.05 9.16
N LEU A 237 25.97 32.39 8.33
CA LEU A 237 27.09 31.51 8.07
C LEU A 237 28.14 31.63 9.17
N ARG A 238 28.44 30.51 9.81
CA ARG A 238 29.52 30.40 10.81
C ARG A 238 30.70 29.65 10.22
N ARG A 239 31.90 30.08 10.60
CA ARG A 239 33.10 29.26 10.41
C ARG A 239 33.09 28.13 11.45
N PRO A 240 33.41 26.90 11.04
CA PRO A 240 33.56 25.81 11.98
C PRO A 240 34.81 25.98 12.84
N ASP A 241 34.79 25.41 14.04
CA ASP A 241 35.96 25.44 14.92
C ASP A 241 37.01 24.42 14.46
N ARG A 242 36.55 23.25 14.00
CA ARG A 242 37.37 22.22 13.37
C ARG A 242 36.58 21.51 12.28
N VAL A 243 37.27 21.07 11.23
CA VAL A 243 36.70 20.24 10.17
C VAL A 243 37.45 18.92 10.15
N GLU A 244 36.70 17.82 10.22
CA GLU A 244 37.24 16.47 10.19
C GLU A 244 36.68 15.69 8.97
N GLY A 245 37.06 14.41 8.81
CA GLY A 245 36.74 13.65 7.59
C GLY A 245 35.25 13.45 7.29
N PHE A 246 34.41 13.35 8.33
CA PHE A 246 32.95 13.16 8.22
C PHE A 246 32.13 14.15 9.06
N HIS A 247 32.80 15.00 9.85
CA HIS A 247 32.17 15.86 10.83
C HIS A 247 32.77 17.26 10.82
N VAL A 248 31.90 18.22 11.08
CA VAL A 248 32.29 19.61 11.37
C VAL A 248 31.97 19.92 12.83
N ILE A 249 32.97 20.37 13.58
CA ILE A 249 32.85 20.62 15.01
C ILE A 249 32.51 22.08 15.28
N LEU A 250 31.50 22.30 16.12
CA LEU A 250 31.22 23.59 16.76
C LEU A 250 31.25 23.48 18.28
N TYR A 251 32.01 24.37 18.91
CA TYR A 251 31.99 24.62 20.35
C TYR A 251 30.94 25.66 20.70
N ASN A 252 30.38 25.53 21.91
CA ASN A 252 29.46 26.52 22.51
C ASN A 252 28.31 26.90 21.57
N LEU A 253 27.66 25.90 20.97
CA LEU A 253 26.56 26.10 20.05
C LEU A 253 25.38 26.75 20.77
N ARG A 254 24.79 27.79 20.16
CA ARG A 254 23.44 28.22 20.50
C ARG A 254 22.46 27.35 19.72
N PHE A 255 21.70 26.53 20.44
CA PHE A 255 20.79 25.55 19.87
C PHE A 255 19.71 26.21 18.99
N SER A 256 19.76 25.90 17.70
CA SER A 256 18.77 26.23 16.67
C SER A 256 19.04 25.34 15.44
N PRO A 257 18.23 25.39 14.36
CA PRO A 257 18.51 24.64 13.14
C PRO A 257 19.88 24.97 12.57
N CYS A 258 20.72 23.94 12.41
CA CYS A 258 22.08 24.03 11.90
C CYS A 258 22.34 22.95 10.85
N ALA A 259 23.18 23.27 9.87
CA ALA A 259 23.64 22.30 8.88
C ALA A 259 24.98 22.69 8.27
N VAL A 260 25.70 21.69 7.75
CA VAL A 260 26.93 21.93 7.00
C VAL A 260 26.59 22.36 5.57
N VAL A 261 27.25 23.43 5.11
CA VAL A 261 27.18 23.92 3.73
C VAL A 261 28.58 24.20 3.20
N LEU A 262 28.70 24.25 1.88
CA LEU A 262 29.95 24.50 1.18
C LEU A 262 29.77 25.71 0.25
N GLU A 263 30.71 26.65 0.28
CA GLU A 263 30.75 27.79 -0.65
C GLU A 263 31.05 27.31 -2.08
N LYS A 264 30.20 27.67 -3.06
CA LYS A 264 30.36 27.18 -4.45
C LYS A 264 31.60 27.70 -5.16
N SER A 265 32.20 28.80 -4.71
CA SER A 265 33.52 29.27 -5.20
C SER A 265 34.59 28.17 -5.10
N TRP A 266 34.42 27.20 -4.19
CA TRP A 266 35.29 26.04 -3.99
C TRP A 266 34.90 24.82 -4.84
N LEU A 267 33.72 24.80 -5.49
CA LEU A 267 33.34 23.73 -6.44
C LEU A 267 34.25 23.68 -7.68
N LYS A 268 34.97 24.77 -7.99
CA LYS A 268 36.01 24.78 -9.02
C LYS A 268 37.16 23.79 -8.73
N GLN A 269 37.27 23.30 -7.49
CA GLN A 269 38.26 22.30 -7.08
C GLN A 269 37.77 20.85 -7.24
N GLU A 270 36.67 20.61 -7.97
CA GLU A 270 36.12 19.26 -8.23
C GLU A 270 35.78 18.46 -6.96
N ILE A 271 35.14 19.09 -5.98
CA ILE A 271 34.83 18.48 -4.69
C ILE A 271 33.96 17.22 -4.87
N LYS A 272 34.44 16.12 -4.32
CA LYS A 272 33.75 14.84 -4.32
C LYS A 272 32.94 14.67 -3.04
N VAL A 273 31.89 13.85 -3.11
CA VAL A 273 31.03 13.54 -1.97
C VAL A 273 30.92 12.03 -1.78
N HIS A 274 30.87 11.62 -0.52
CA HIS A 274 30.55 10.26 -0.14
C HIS A 274 29.10 9.95 -0.53
N ALA A 275 28.89 8.83 -1.21
CA ALA A 275 27.59 8.38 -1.67
C ALA A 275 27.21 7.06 -1.00
N ILE A 276 25.91 6.89 -0.77
CA ILE A 276 25.30 5.65 -0.31
C ILE A 276 24.47 5.02 -1.43
N VAL A 277 24.52 3.69 -1.51
CA VAL A 277 23.69 2.90 -2.41
C VAL A 277 22.70 2.08 -1.59
N LEU A 278 21.41 2.20 -1.91
CA LEU A 278 20.35 1.45 -1.24
C LEU A 278 19.60 0.62 -2.26
N LEU A 279 19.44 -0.68 -1.98
CA LEU A 279 18.72 -1.62 -2.83
C LEU A 279 17.47 -2.13 -2.12
N TYR A 280 16.32 -2.04 -2.80
CA TYR A 280 15.04 -2.56 -2.33
C TYR A 280 14.43 -3.49 -3.37
N GLN A 281 13.62 -4.44 -2.90
CA GLN A 281 12.81 -5.35 -3.70
C GLN A 281 11.34 -5.09 -3.36
N GLN A 282 10.50 -4.89 -4.36
CA GLN A 282 9.05 -4.81 -4.15
C GLN A 282 8.44 -6.22 -4.10
N PRO A 283 7.81 -6.62 -2.98
CA PRO A 283 7.30 -7.99 -2.82
C PRO A 283 5.95 -8.23 -3.49
N LYS A 284 5.16 -7.18 -3.80
CA LYS A 284 3.78 -7.34 -4.30
C LYS A 284 3.67 -7.66 -5.79
N TYR A 285 4.69 -7.39 -6.59
CA TYR A 285 4.74 -7.78 -8.01
C TYR A 285 5.82 -8.82 -8.22
N LEU A 286 5.39 -10.09 -8.33
CA LEU A 286 6.20 -11.20 -8.83
C LEU A 286 7.64 -11.30 -8.27
N ASN A 287 7.97 -10.86 -7.06
CA ASN A 287 9.35 -10.84 -6.54
C ASN A 287 10.41 -10.19 -7.47
N SER A 288 10.00 -9.37 -8.46
CA SER A 288 10.82 -9.14 -9.65
C SER A 288 11.17 -7.68 -9.98
N MET A 289 10.85 -6.72 -9.11
CA MET A 289 11.29 -5.33 -9.31
C MET A 289 12.24 -4.91 -8.20
N LEU A 290 13.42 -4.43 -8.60
CA LEU A 290 14.41 -3.82 -7.70
C LEU A 290 14.47 -2.31 -7.88
N HIS A 291 14.54 -1.59 -6.77
CA HIS A 291 14.79 -0.16 -6.69
C HIS A 291 16.21 0.09 -6.18
N LEU A 292 17.07 0.69 -6.99
CA LEU A 292 18.44 1.05 -6.60
C LEU A 292 18.58 2.57 -6.54
N TYR A 293 18.77 3.08 -5.33
CA TYR A 293 19.01 4.50 -5.06
C TYR A 293 20.49 4.78 -4.92
N VAL A 294 20.94 5.91 -5.45
CA VAL A 294 22.29 6.45 -5.25
C VAL A 294 22.17 7.86 -4.69
N LEU A 295 22.53 8.05 -3.42
CA LEU A 295 22.29 9.30 -2.69
C LEU A 295 23.60 9.82 -2.10
N PRO A 296 23.74 11.14 -1.86
CA PRO A 296 24.71 11.63 -0.89
C PRO A 296 24.57 10.89 0.44
N SER A 297 25.68 10.69 1.15
CA SER A 297 25.71 10.06 2.48
C SER A 297 25.09 10.97 3.56
N ASP A 298 23.79 11.21 3.42
CA ASP A 298 22.96 12.08 4.25
C ASP A 298 21.85 11.24 4.90
N SER A 299 21.83 11.23 6.22
CA SER A 299 20.85 10.46 7.00
C SER A 299 19.40 10.94 6.78
N SER A 300 19.19 12.20 6.41
CA SER A 300 17.87 12.73 6.05
C SER A 300 17.35 12.16 4.72
N LEU A 301 18.24 11.96 3.74
CA LEU A 301 17.90 11.34 2.45
C LEU A 301 17.64 9.84 2.62
N LYS A 302 18.49 9.16 3.40
CA LYS A 302 18.28 7.75 3.77
C LYS A 302 16.92 7.55 4.46
N LYS A 303 16.56 8.45 5.39
CA LYS A 303 15.24 8.47 6.03
C LYS A 303 14.10 8.70 5.04
N ALA A 304 14.26 9.62 4.09
CA ALA A 304 13.23 9.90 3.08
C ALA A 304 12.97 8.67 2.20
N VAL A 305 14.02 7.98 1.74
CA VAL A 305 13.87 6.72 0.98
C VAL A 305 13.22 5.64 1.83
N TYR A 306 13.60 5.49 3.10
CA TYR A 306 12.92 4.56 4.00
C TYR A 306 11.42 4.83 4.09
N GLY A 307 11.00 6.09 4.25
CA GLY A 307 9.58 6.43 4.30
C GLY A 307 8.82 6.06 3.03
N ILE A 308 9.44 6.26 1.86
CA ILE A 308 8.84 5.89 0.57
C ILE A 308 8.74 4.37 0.45
N GLU A 309 9.83 3.65 0.69
CA GLU A 309 9.91 2.20 0.53
C GLU A 309 9.04 1.45 1.56
N ASP A 310 8.84 2.02 2.74
CA ASP A 310 7.90 1.50 3.75
C ASP A 310 6.45 1.57 3.25
N ILE A 311 6.05 2.68 2.62
CA ILE A 311 4.73 2.82 1.97
C ILE A 311 4.57 1.79 0.84
N LEU A 312 5.63 1.57 0.06
CA LEU A 312 5.64 0.59 -1.02
C LEU A 312 5.69 -0.87 -0.51
N CYS A 313 5.77 -1.06 0.82
CA CYS A 313 5.98 -2.36 1.46
C CYS A 313 7.23 -3.08 0.95
N SER A 314 8.23 -2.34 0.48
CA SER A 314 9.42 -2.91 -0.12
C SER A 314 10.34 -3.52 0.92
N ARG A 315 10.96 -4.63 0.53
CA ARG A 315 12.03 -5.28 1.27
C ARG A 315 13.33 -4.56 0.98
N ARG A 316 14.15 -4.32 2.00
CA ARG A 316 15.52 -3.88 1.76
C ARG A 316 16.43 -5.08 1.53
N LEU A 317 17.18 -5.07 0.43
CA LEU A 317 18.25 -6.03 0.18
C LEU A 317 19.56 -5.44 0.72
N LEU A 318 20.13 -6.06 1.74
CA LEU A 318 21.35 -5.55 2.36
C LEU A 318 22.55 -5.85 1.47
N LYS A 319 23.12 -4.80 0.89
CA LYS A 319 24.30 -4.81 0.02
C LYS A 319 25.29 -3.74 0.49
N PRO A 320 26.56 -3.76 0.04
CA PRO A 320 27.55 -2.76 0.40
C PRO A 320 26.95 -1.34 0.34
N PRO A 321 26.95 -0.57 1.44
CA PRO A 321 26.13 0.64 1.51
C PRO A 321 26.78 1.85 0.84
N GLY A 322 28.05 1.80 0.42
CA GLY A 322 28.79 2.93 -0.11
C GLY A 322 29.52 2.64 -1.42
N THR A 323 29.83 3.69 -2.17
CA THR A 323 30.62 3.57 -3.40
C THR A 323 32.11 3.36 -3.10
N ARG A 324 32.80 2.69 -4.03
CA ARG A 324 34.25 2.43 -3.98
C ARG A 324 35.08 3.70 -3.85
N TYR A 325 34.62 4.79 -4.47
CA TYR A 325 35.21 6.11 -4.36
C TYR A 325 34.13 7.19 -4.28
N PRO A 326 34.43 8.36 -3.68
CA PRO A 326 33.54 9.52 -3.67
C PRO A 326 33.17 9.99 -5.09
N LEU A 327 31.92 10.39 -5.28
CA LEU A 327 31.35 10.81 -6.56
C LEU A 327 31.32 12.34 -6.69
N LYS A 328 31.21 12.86 -7.92
CA LYS A 328 31.00 14.29 -8.17
C LYS A 328 29.53 14.56 -8.44
N PHE A 329 29.01 15.69 -7.94
CA PHE A 329 27.69 16.13 -8.37
C PHE A 329 27.69 16.48 -9.86
N GLY A 330 26.62 16.07 -10.55
CA GLY A 330 26.49 16.16 -12.00
C GLY A 330 27.04 14.95 -12.75
N SER A 331 27.73 14.02 -12.09
CA SER A 331 28.15 12.76 -12.71
C SER A 331 26.96 11.95 -13.21
N ARG A 332 27.09 11.39 -14.41
CA ARG A 332 26.11 10.49 -15.00
C ARG A 332 26.46 9.06 -14.61
N LEU A 333 25.48 8.37 -14.04
CA LEU A 333 25.60 7.00 -13.58
C LEU A 333 24.78 6.08 -14.46
N PHE A 334 25.30 4.88 -14.69
CA PHE A 334 24.67 3.83 -15.47
C PHE A 334 24.67 2.55 -14.66
N LEU A 335 23.69 1.69 -14.86
CA LEU A 335 23.62 0.40 -14.19
C LEU A 335 23.67 -0.71 -15.23
N SER A 336 24.70 -1.55 -15.16
CA SER A 336 24.84 -2.75 -15.99
C SER A 336 24.56 -4.00 -15.18
N THR A 337 23.95 -4.99 -15.83
CA THR A 337 23.58 -6.29 -15.27
C THR A 337 24.34 -7.41 -15.98
N SER A 338 24.81 -8.42 -15.24
CA SER A 338 25.61 -9.52 -15.82
C SER A 338 24.87 -10.35 -16.88
N ASP A 339 23.54 -10.41 -16.80
CA ASP A 339 22.70 -11.20 -17.70
C ASP A 339 21.96 -10.35 -18.75
N GLY A 340 22.23 -9.03 -18.80
CA GLY A 340 21.50 -8.10 -19.64
C GLY A 340 20.07 -7.83 -19.20
N SER A 341 19.70 -8.15 -17.95
CA SER A 341 18.41 -7.80 -17.34
C SER A 341 18.06 -6.34 -17.59
N LYS A 342 16.79 -6.11 -17.91
CA LYS A 342 16.29 -4.81 -18.38
C LYS A 342 16.31 -3.79 -17.25
N VAL A 343 17.20 -2.81 -17.37
CA VAL A 343 17.21 -1.61 -16.53
C VAL A 343 16.30 -0.57 -17.17
N PHE A 344 15.35 -0.06 -16.41
CA PHE A 344 14.45 0.97 -16.92
C PHE A 344 15.15 2.33 -16.90
N SER A 345 15.67 2.81 -15.79
CA SER A 345 16.40 4.09 -15.79
C SER A 345 17.80 3.88 -16.35
N GLU A 346 18.04 4.11 -17.63
CA GLU A 346 19.35 3.81 -18.23
C GLU A 346 20.45 4.77 -17.72
N GLU A 347 20.08 6.01 -17.38
CA GLU A 347 20.98 7.04 -16.84
C GLU A 347 20.37 7.72 -15.61
N VAL A 348 21.19 7.95 -14.58
CA VAL A 348 20.84 8.79 -13.42
C VAL A 348 21.92 9.85 -13.20
N VAL A 349 21.52 11.12 -13.07
CA VAL A 349 22.43 12.22 -12.73
C VAL A 349 22.55 12.34 -11.21
N PHE A 350 23.76 12.11 -10.69
CA PHE A 350 24.02 12.18 -9.26
C PHE A 350 23.98 13.63 -8.75
N LYS A 351 23.01 13.96 -7.89
CA LYS A 351 22.76 15.31 -7.36
C LYS A 351 22.15 15.26 -5.96
N TYR A 352 22.20 16.38 -5.25
CA TYR A 352 21.43 16.55 -4.01
C TYR A 352 19.98 16.92 -4.33
N THR A 353 19.03 16.13 -3.86
CA THR A 353 17.58 16.38 -3.97
C THR A 353 16.98 16.43 -2.58
N SER A 354 16.42 17.58 -2.16
CA SER A 354 15.95 17.79 -0.79
C SER A 354 14.98 16.69 -0.30
N PRO A 355 15.05 16.29 1.00
CA PRO A 355 14.08 15.39 1.60
C PRO A 355 12.65 15.88 1.37
N GLY A 356 11.78 15.01 0.84
CA GLY A 356 10.40 15.33 0.43
C GLY A 356 10.19 15.46 -1.08
N LYS A 357 11.27 15.53 -1.87
CA LYS A 357 11.21 15.32 -3.32
C LYS A 357 11.63 13.90 -3.68
N MET A 358 11.13 13.41 -4.81
CA MET A 358 11.49 12.09 -5.32
C MET A 358 12.99 12.01 -5.59
N GLN A 359 13.63 10.99 -5.02
CA GLN A 359 15.05 10.74 -5.25
C GLN A 359 15.21 10.00 -6.58
N GLU A 360 16.28 10.29 -7.32
CA GLU A 360 16.57 9.57 -8.56
C GLU A 360 16.97 8.12 -8.23
N LEU A 361 16.48 7.17 -9.03
CA LEU A 361 16.77 5.75 -8.83
C LEU A 361 16.74 4.95 -10.15
N PHE A 362 17.30 3.76 -10.09
CA PHE A 362 17.19 2.74 -11.12
C PHE A 362 16.08 1.74 -10.76
N PHE A 363 15.25 1.39 -11.75
CA PHE A 363 14.34 0.24 -11.66
C PHE A 363 14.89 -0.91 -12.48
N LEU A 364 14.90 -2.11 -11.90
CA LEU A 364 15.38 -3.31 -12.58
C LEU A 364 14.29 -4.39 -12.55
N ASP A 365 13.98 -4.93 -13.72
CA ASP A 365 13.18 -6.15 -13.85
C ASP A 365 14.10 -7.36 -13.71
N VAL A 366 13.84 -8.18 -12.69
CA VAL A 366 14.57 -9.41 -12.40
C VAL A 366 13.70 -10.66 -12.60
N ARG A 367 12.59 -10.57 -13.36
CA ARG A 367 11.72 -11.73 -13.70
C ARG A 367 12.47 -12.83 -14.43
N GLN A 368 13.40 -12.44 -15.30
CA GLN A 368 14.18 -13.37 -16.13
C GLN A 368 15.48 -13.83 -15.46
N MET A 369 15.81 -13.27 -14.30
CA MET A 369 16.98 -13.63 -13.53
C MET A 369 16.97 -15.14 -13.26
N LYS A 370 18.06 -15.82 -13.61
CA LYS A 370 18.28 -17.23 -13.27
C LYS A 370 18.77 -17.32 -11.82
N ASP A 371 20.02 -17.65 -11.57
CA ASP A 371 20.44 -17.99 -10.20
C ASP A 371 21.01 -16.78 -9.45
N GLU A 372 21.81 -15.98 -10.12
CA GLU A 372 22.40 -14.76 -9.58
C GLU A 372 22.45 -13.64 -10.63
N LEU A 373 22.48 -12.41 -10.14
CA LEU A 373 22.51 -11.18 -10.91
C LEU A 373 23.56 -10.27 -10.31
N GLU A 374 24.63 -9.99 -11.07
CA GLU A 374 25.61 -9.00 -10.69
C GLU A 374 25.17 -7.62 -11.18
N LEU A 375 25.08 -6.68 -10.26
CA LEU A 375 24.74 -5.28 -10.48
C LEU A 375 26.03 -4.46 -10.43
N ASN A 376 26.34 -3.78 -11.52
CA ASN A 376 27.52 -2.94 -11.65
C ASN A 376 27.09 -1.50 -11.96
N LEU A 377 27.24 -0.62 -10.96
CA LEU A 377 26.99 0.81 -11.10
C LEU A 377 28.26 1.46 -11.65
N MET A 378 28.14 2.14 -12.78
CA MET A 378 29.23 2.74 -13.56
C MET A 378 29.10 4.26 -13.56
N GLU A 379 30.23 4.97 -13.50
CA GLU A 379 30.29 6.42 -13.77
C GLU A 379 30.76 6.65 -15.21
N GLU A 380 30.19 7.65 -15.89
CA GLU A 380 30.57 8.01 -17.26
C GLU A 380 32.10 8.10 -17.42
N LYS A 381 32.64 7.48 -18.49
CA LYS A 381 34.07 7.48 -18.84
C LYS A 381 34.99 6.73 -17.85
N GLN A 382 34.43 5.89 -16.97
CA GLN A 382 35.20 4.97 -16.14
C GLN A 382 34.93 3.51 -16.51
N ASP A 383 36.00 2.72 -16.67
CA ASP A 383 35.90 1.28 -16.96
C ASP A 383 35.67 0.42 -15.70
N VAL A 384 35.78 1.04 -14.52
CA VAL A 384 35.69 0.35 -13.23
C VAL A 384 34.41 0.78 -12.51
N PRO A 385 33.58 -0.17 -12.04
CA PRO A 385 32.35 0.16 -11.34
C PRO A 385 32.61 0.98 -10.07
N VAL A 386 31.78 1.99 -9.85
CA VAL A 386 31.72 2.73 -8.58
C VAL A 386 31.15 1.87 -7.47
N TRP A 387 30.35 0.86 -7.81
CA TRP A 387 29.73 -0.05 -6.86
C TRP A 387 29.33 -1.34 -7.56
N THR A 388 29.55 -2.47 -6.89
CA THR A 388 29.17 -3.80 -7.38
C THR A 388 28.45 -4.55 -6.27
N ALA A 389 27.38 -5.26 -6.64
CA ALA A 389 26.71 -6.19 -5.74
C ALA A 389 26.13 -7.37 -6.50
N ARG A 390 26.23 -8.56 -5.92
CA ARG A 390 25.51 -9.74 -6.41
C ARG A 390 24.20 -9.89 -5.68
N VAL A 391 23.11 -10.12 -6.40
CA VAL A 391 21.80 -10.50 -5.86
C VAL A 391 21.58 -11.95 -6.23
N ARG A 392 21.32 -12.83 -5.26
CA ARG A 392 20.95 -14.23 -5.53
C ARG A 392 19.44 -14.40 -5.57
N ARG A 393 18.95 -15.33 -6.38
CA ARG A 393 17.51 -15.63 -6.49
C ARG A 393 16.93 -16.02 -5.13
N GLU A 394 17.68 -16.73 -4.32
CA GLU A 394 17.31 -17.09 -2.93
C GLU A 394 17.10 -15.88 -2.02
N GLU A 395 17.77 -14.74 -2.28
CA GLU A 395 17.53 -13.51 -1.53
C GLU A 395 16.19 -12.86 -1.92
N LEU A 396 15.73 -13.10 -3.15
CA LEU A 396 14.48 -12.60 -3.69
C LEU A 396 13.28 -13.49 -3.32
N LEU A 397 13.52 -14.78 -3.14
CA LEU A 397 12.53 -15.76 -2.68
C LEU A 397 12.53 -15.76 -1.15
N LEU A 398 11.45 -15.33 -0.50
CA LEU A 398 11.25 -15.59 0.93
C LEU A 398 10.98 -17.10 1.13
N ASN A 399 12.02 -17.94 1.05
CA ASN A 399 11.94 -19.36 1.36
C ASN A 399 13.02 -19.77 2.36
N PRO A 400 12.65 -20.28 3.55
CA PRO A 400 13.58 -21.03 4.39
C PRO A 400 14.04 -22.27 3.63
N ILE A 401 15.34 -22.48 3.57
CA ILE A 401 16.01 -23.65 3.02
C ILE A 401 15.27 -24.93 3.47
N LEU A 402 14.83 -25.75 2.51
CA LEU A 402 14.46 -27.15 2.73
C LEU A 402 15.74 -27.95 3.08
N GLY A 403 16.21 -27.79 4.31
CA GLY A 403 17.10 -28.77 4.93
C GLY A 403 16.23 -29.96 5.33
N LYS A 404 16.49 -31.12 4.73
CA LYS A 404 15.88 -32.39 5.13
C LYS A 404 15.94 -32.51 6.65
N VAL A 405 14.79 -32.49 7.32
CA VAL A 405 14.69 -33.08 8.65
C VAL A 405 14.71 -34.58 8.40
N ASP A 406 15.88 -35.18 8.56
CA ASP A 406 15.99 -36.63 8.71
C ASP A 406 15.07 -37.03 9.86
N GLN A 407 14.02 -37.79 9.53
CA GLN A 407 13.21 -38.44 10.55
C GLN A 407 14.13 -39.37 11.34
N PRO A 408 14.14 -39.30 12.68
CA PRO A 408 14.87 -40.29 13.46
C PRO A 408 14.24 -41.66 13.20
N SER A 409 15.07 -42.57 12.70
CA SER A 409 14.77 -43.98 12.49
C SER A 409 14.14 -44.58 13.75
N LYS A 410 12.86 -44.97 13.65
CA LYS A 410 12.22 -45.83 14.65
C LYS A 410 12.84 -47.21 14.56
N GLU A 411 13.75 -47.50 15.47
CA GLU A 411 14.14 -48.87 15.77
C GLU A 411 12.94 -49.65 16.31
N THR A 412 12.76 -50.81 15.69
CA THR A 412 11.74 -51.82 15.90
C THR A 412 11.79 -52.39 17.32
N ARG A 413 10.62 -52.51 17.96
CA ARG A 413 10.32 -53.62 18.86
C ARG A 413 8.82 -53.92 18.86
N VAL A 414 8.47 -55.04 18.22
CA VAL A 414 7.21 -55.79 18.37
C VAL A 414 7.40 -56.70 19.60
N PRO A 415 6.34 -57.01 20.38
CA PRO A 415 5.60 -58.24 20.13
C PRO A 415 4.05 -58.13 20.32
N GLU A 416 3.34 -58.89 19.46
CA GLU A 416 2.18 -59.78 19.71
C GLU A 416 0.94 -59.25 20.50
N SER A 417 -0.32 -59.59 20.21
CA SER A 417 -0.99 -60.44 19.22
C SER A 417 -2.53 -60.32 19.40
N VAL A 418 -3.29 -60.81 18.41
CA VAL A 418 -4.69 -61.31 18.43
C VAL A 418 -5.88 -60.32 18.53
N GLY A 419 -6.82 -60.44 17.58
CA GLY A 419 -8.26 -60.19 17.85
C GLY A 419 -9.11 -59.76 16.66
N GLN A 420 -9.93 -60.69 16.15
CA GLN A 420 -10.90 -60.58 15.05
C GLN A 420 -12.07 -59.59 15.28
N GLY A 421 -12.78 -59.21 14.20
CA GLY A 421 -14.21 -58.86 14.27
C GLY A 421 -14.76 -58.02 13.12
N SER A 422 -15.49 -58.66 12.21
CA SER A 422 -16.41 -58.06 11.21
C SER A 422 -17.85 -58.19 11.72
N MET A 423 -18.77 -57.27 11.35
CA MET A 423 -20.09 -57.57 10.74
C MET A 423 -21.10 -56.38 10.79
N HIS A 424 -21.67 -56.11 9.61
CA HIS A 424 -23.05 -55.75 9.20
C HIS A 424 -24.00 -54.82 9.99
N GLY A 425 -24.81 -54.08 9.21
CA GLY A 425 -26.21 -53.77 9.53
C GLY A 425 -26.87 -52.67 8.69
N ASP A 426 -27.58 -53.05 7.62
CA ASP A 426 -28.57 -52.23 6.88
C ASP A 426 -29.80 -51.88 7.73
N CYS A 427 -30.53 -50.81 7.37
CA CYS A 427 -31.96 -50.85 6.98
C CYS A 427 -32.59 -49.43 6.86
N SER A 428 -33.30 -49.22 5.74
CA SER A 428 -34.42 -48.27 5.52
C SER A 428 -35.71 -48.80 6.22
N PRO A 429 -36.94 -48.20 6.17
CA PRO A 429 -37.57 -47.53 5.01
C PRO A 429 -38.70 -46.47 5.26
N ASP A 430 -39.31 -46.04 4.13
CA ASP A 430 -40.74 -45.79 3.84
C ASP A 430 -41.44 -44.39 3.92
N ILE A 431 -41.74 -43.88 2.70
CA ILE A 431 -43.04 -43.59 2.02
C ILE A 431 -44.12 -42.71 2.70
N GLY A 432 -44.63 -41.72 1.94
CA GLY A 432 -46.02 -41.25 2.04
C GLY A 432 -46.36 -39.94 1.32
N ASP A 433 -46.99 -40.05 0.13
CA ASP A 433 -47.65 -38.98 -0.64
C ASP A 433 -48.81 -38.29 0.09
N ILE A 434 -49.26 -37.12 -0.38
CA ILE A 434 -50.63 -36.84 -0.90
C ILE A 434 -50.77 -35.36 -1.33
N SER A 435 -51.49 -35.19 -2.45
CA SER A 435 -51.83 -34.02 -3.26
C SER A 435 -52.87 -33.05 -2.66
N GLY A 436 -53.03 -31.86 -3.26
CA GLY A 436 -54.21 -31.00 -2.99
C GLY A 436 -54.23 -29.57 -3.55
N LEU A 437 -54.49 -29.43 -4.86
CA LEU A 437 -55.33 -28.44 -5.57
C LEU A 437 -55.61 -27.00 -5.03
N ALA A 438 -55.31 -26.04 -5.93
CA ALA A 438 -56.20 -25.02 -6.52
C ALA A 438 -56.63 -23.74 -5.76
N GLY A 439 -56.34 -22.59 -6.42
CA GLY A 439 -57.40 -21.67 -6.87
C GLY A 439 -57.38 -20.23 -6.32
N GLY A 440 -57.43 -19.25 -7.23
CA GLY A 440 -58.13 -17.97 -6.97
C GLY A 440 -57.38 -16.67 -7.28
N ARG A 441 -57.66 -16.11 -8.47
CA ARG A 441 -57.38 -14.74 -8.92
C ARG A 441 -58.32 -13.71 -8.26
N THR A 442 -57.86 -12.46 -8.09
CA THR A 442 -58.37 -11.17 -8.68
C THR A 442 -57.61 -9.99 -8.04
N GLN A 443 -56.83 -9.14 -8.73
CA GLN A 443 -57.15 -8.01 -9.64
C GLN A 443 -58.09 -6.92 -9.08
N ALA A 444 -57.57 -5.68 -8.94
CA ALA A 444 -58.18 -4.37 -9.29
C ALA A 444 -57.31 -3.20 -8.76
N THR A 445 -56.54 -2.48 -9.62
CA THR A 445 -56.80 -1.11 -10.19
C THR A 445 -56.66 0.05 -9.18
N ALA A 446 -55.62 0.91 -9.26
CA ALA A 446 -55.49 2.16 -10.05
C ALA A 446 -56.43 3.30 -9.53
N VAL A 447 -56.10 4.59 -9.39
CA VAL A 447 -55.43 5.57 -10.29
C VAL A 447 -55.07 6.88 -9.48
N PRO A 448 -54.71 8.08 -10.04
CA PRO A 448 -53.48 8.81 -9.68
C PRO A 448 -53.67 10.30 -9.26
N SER A 449 -52.58 10.98 -8.88
CA SER A 449 -52.44 12.45 -8.93
C SER A 449 -50.98 12.76 -8.53
N GLY A 450 -50.06 13.27 -9.34
CA GLY A 450 -50.19 14.27 -10.41
C GLY A 450 -50.10 15.66 -9.79
N LEU A 451 -48.91 16.27 -9.77
CA LEU A 451 -48.65 17.71 -9.93
C LEU A 451 -47.13 17.95 -10.10
N ASP A 452 -46.79 18.42 -11.29
CA ASP A 452 -45.49 18.91 -11.75
C ASP A 452 -45.03 20.17 -10.98
N GLU A 453 -43.74 20.25 -10.65
CA GLU A 453 -43.00 21.52 -10.59
C GLU A 453 -41.62 21.33 -11.24
N GLN A 454 -41.46 21.92 -12.43
CA GLN A 454 -40.21 21.97 -13.19
C GLN A 454 -39.22 22.95 -12.54
N ARG A 455 -37.99 22.48 -12.27
CA ARG A 455 -36.83 23.34 -11.96
C ARG A 455 -35.60 22.94 -12.79
N MET A 456 -35.48 23.63 -13.93
CA MET A 456 -34.26 24.07 -14.62
C MET A 456 -32.98 23.22 -14.42
N GLU A 457 -32.76 22.27 -15.34
CA GLU A 457 -31.52 21.50 -15.48
C GLU A 457 -30.39 22.38 -16.05
N THR A 458 -29.29 22.51 -15.31
CA THR A 458 -27.97 22.85 -15.87
C THR A 458 -27.40 21.60 -16.54
N LYS A 459 -27.17 21.65 -17.86
CA LYS A 459 -26.54 20.59 -18.65
C LYS A 459 -25.15 20.24 -18.08
N ILE A 460 -25.08 19.14 -17.38
CA ILE A 460 -23.86 18.34 -17.18
C ILE A 460 -23.78 17.44 -18.40
N ASP A 461 -22.63 17.42 -19.09
CA ASP A 461 -22.42 16.45 -20.17
C ASP A 461 -22.64 15.03 -19.63
N PRO A 462 -23.44 14.18 -20.28
CA PRO A 462 -23.79 12.87 -19.75
C PRO A 462 -22.54 12.00 -19.59
N GLU A 463 -22.46 11.25 -18.48
CA GLU A 463 -21.45 10.19 -18.34
C GLU A 463 -21.48 9.27 -19.58
N PRO A 464 -20.32 8.97 -20.20
CA PRO A 464 -20.29 8.11 -21.37
C PRO A 464 -20.74 6.68 -21.00
N SER A 465 -21.74 6.17 -21.73
CA SER A 465 -22.46 4.94 -21.41
C SER A 465 -21.55 3.70 -21.41
N GLU A 466 -21.59 2.90 -20.33
CA GLU A 466 -21.01 1.55 -20.27
C GLU A 466 -21.78 0.53 -21.15
N GLU A 467 -22.83 0.97 -21.82
CA GLU A 467 -23.80 0.07 -22.44
C GLU A 467 -23.43 -0.34 -23.87
N CYS A 468 -23.60 -1.62 -24.17
CA CYS A 468 -23.36 -2.18 -25.49
C CYS A 468 -24.39 -1.62 -26.49
N PRO A 469 -23.97 -0.93 -27.57
CA PRO A 469 -24.89 -0.31 -28.53
C PRO A 469 -25.88 -1.29 -29.15
N MET A 470 -25.47 -2.55 -29.35
CA MET A 470 -26.31 -3.60 -29.94
C MET A 470 -27.36 -4.14 -28.95
N CYS A 471 -27.02 -4.20 -27.66
CA CYS A 471 -27.93 -4.69 -26.63
C CYS A 471 -28.89 -3.59 -26.17
N SER A 472 -28.43 -2.33 -26.12
CA SER A 472 -29.24 -1.16 -25.77
C SER A 472 -30.28 -0.84 -26.84
N SER A 473 -29.97 -0.99 -28.13
CA SER A 473 -30.96 -0.80 -29.21
C SER A 473 -32.10 -1.82 -29.19
N LEU A 474 -31.90 -2.96 -28.50
CA LEU A 474 -32.89 -4.03 -28.35
C LEU A 474 -33.67 -3.93 -27.03
N CYS A 475 -33.33 -2.97 -26.16
CA CYS A 475 -33.98 -2.77 -24.86
C CYS A 475 -35.02 -1.64 -24.95
N SER A 476 -36.31 -1.96 -24.75
CA SER A 476 -37.41 -0.99 -24.80
C SER A 476 -37.99 -0.62 -23.43
N LYS A 477 -37.43 -1.14 -22.34
CA LYS A 477 -37.91 -0.91 -20.97
C LYS A 477 -36.99 0.04 -20.21
N ALA A 478 -37.59 0.96 -19.45
CA ALA A 478 -36.85 1.79 -18.50
C ALA A 478 -36.19 0.91 -17.42
N SER A 479 -34.89 1.14 -17.16
CA SER A 479 -34.17 0.48 -16.07
C SER A 479 -34.78 0.91 -14.72
N PRO A 480 -34.88 0.01 -13.73
CA PRO A 480 -35.22 0.38 -12.36
C PRO A 480 -34.27 1.42 -11.76
N GLU A 481 -34.72 2.11 -10.71
CA GLU A 481 -33.93 3.10 -9.98
C GLU A 481 -32.64 2.47 -9.42
N LYS A 482 -31.52 3.21 -9.53
CA LYS A 482 -30.20 2.77 -9.09
C LYS A 482 -29.98 3.18 -7.63
N ILE A 483 -29.79 2.20 -6.74
CA ILE A 483 -29.59 2.41 -5.31
C ILE A 483 -28.20 1.90 -4.90
N TRP A 484 -27.49 2.67 -4.08
CA TRP A 484 -26.19 2.29 -3.53
C TRP A 484 -26.35 1.60 -2.17
N PRO A 485 -25.83 0.37 -1.98
CA PRO A 485 -25.94 -0.35 -0.72
C PRO A 485 -25.03 0.25 0.36
N THR A 486 -25.39 0.06 1.62
CA THR A 486 -24.50 0.35 2.74
C THR A 486 -23.42 -0.73 2.84
N VAL A 487 -22.16 -0.33 3.02
CA VAL A 487 -21.05 -1.27 3.25
C VAL A 487 -20.95 -1.58 4.74
N VAL A 488 -21.04 -2.85 5.10
CA VAL A 488 -20.86 -3.36 6.46
C VAL A 488 -19.47 -3.99 6.56
N GLN A 489 -18.58 -3.36 7.33
CA GLN A 489 -17.24 -3.90 7.62
C GLN A 489 -17.31 -4.81 8.86
N ASP A 490 -16.95 -6.09 8.71
CA ASP A 490 -16.74 -7.01 9.83
C ASP A 490 -15.25 -6.97 10.25
N PRO A 491 -14.91 -6.54 11.48
CA PRO A 491 -13.53 -6.51 11.97
C PRO A 491 -12.80 -7.86 11.92
N LYS A 492 -13.54 -8.98 11.84
CA LYS A 492 -13.01 -10.34 11.83
C LYS A 492 -12.95 -10.99 10.43
N ARG A 493 -13.61 -10.42 9.41
CA ARG A 493 -13.67 -10.99 8.05
C ARG A 493 -13.14 -10.00 7.01
N ARG A 494 -12.24 -10.46 6.14
CA ARG A 494 -11.64 -9.66 5.05
C ARG A 494 -12.63 -9.26 3.93
N ARG A 495 -13.85 -9.82 3.90
CA ARG A 495 -14.81 -9.65 2.79
C ARG A 495 -15.76 -8.47 3.05
N LYS A 496 -15.88 -7.56 2.08
CA LYS A 496 -16.85 -6.45 2.10
C LYS A 496 -18.26 -7.00 1.94
N THR A 497 -19.14 -6.73 2.91
CA THR A 497 -20.56 -7.12 2.85
C THR A 497 -21.40 -5.90 2.53
N TYR A 498 -22.37 -6.07 1.63
CA TYR A 498 -23.30 -5.03 1.20
C TYR A 498 -24.67 -5.27 1.81
N ARG A 499 -25.35 -4.19 2.22
CA ARG A 499 -26.68 -4.23 2.81
C ARG A 499 -27.61 -3.22 2.17
N LEU A 500 -28.81 -3.66 1.81
CA LEU A 500 -29.92 -2.84 1.33
C LEU A 500 -31.10 -2.98 2.29
N HIS A 501 -31.68 -1.86 2.69
CA HIS A 501 -32.90 -1.80 3.48
C HIS A 501 -33.99 -1.19 2.60
N VAL A 502 -35.05 -1.97 2.35
CA VAL A 502 -36.17 -1.56 1.51
C VAL A 502 -37.43 -1.66 2.35
N THR A 503 -38.23 -0.59 2.38
CA THR A 503 -39.41 -0.48 3.25
C THR A 503 -40.73 -0.68 2.50
N GLU A 504 -40.73 -0.59 1.17
CA GLU A 504 -41.92 -0.65 0.33
C GLU A 504 -41.71 -1.56 -0.89
N ALA A 505 -42.79 -1.90 -1.60
CA ALA A 505 -42.71 -2.71 -2.81
C ALA A 505 -42.09 -1.91 -3.96
N CYS A 506 -40.99 -2.40 -4.52
CA CYS A 506 -40.26 -1.71 -5.60
C CYS A 506 -39.39 -2.67 -6.41
N SER A 507 -38.94 -2.21 -7.57
CA SER A 507 -37.82 -2.83 -8.30
C SER A 507 -36.61 -1.91 -8.17
N ILE A 508 -35.49 -2.44 -7.70
CA ILE A 508 -34.28 -1.65 -7.44
C ILE A 508 -33.08 -2.30 -8.11
N ARG A 509 -32.23 -1.48 -8.73
CA ARG A 509 -30.95 -1.90 -9.31
C ARG A 509 -29.81 -1.47 -8.41
N CYS A 510 -28.96 -2.41 -8.02
CA CYS A 510 -27.81 -2.13 -7.18
C CYS A 510 -26.73 -1.37 -7.94
N GLY A 511 -26.23 -0.28 -7.36
CA GLY A 511 -25.20 0.56 -7.96
C GLY A 511 -23.81 -0.06 -8.04
N ILE A 512 -23.53 -1.11 -7.26
CA ILE A 512 -22.24 -1.81 -7.21
C ILE A 512 -22.25 -3.05 -8.09
N THR A 513 -23.27 -3.90 -7.94
CA THR A 513 -23.31 -5.24 -8.56
C THR A 513 -24.17 -5.32 -9.80
N ASP A 514 -24.98 -4.29 -10.11
CA ASP A 514 -26.01 -4.34 -11.13
C ASP A 514 -27.07 -5.45 -10.92
N LEU A 515 -27.12 -6.08 -9.75
CA LEU A 515 -28.25 -6.94 -9.35
C LEU A 515 -29.54 -6.13 -9.36
N ILE A 516 -30.62 -6.71 -9.88
CA ILE A 516 -31.96 -6.14 -9.74
C ILE A 516 -32.77 -7.02 -8.80
N PHE A 517 -33.40 -6.40 -7.81
CA PHE A 517 -34.31 -7.06 -6.88
C PHE A 517 -35.73 -6.54 -7.12
N ASP A 518 -36.65 -7.45 -7.44
CA ASP A 518 -38.08 -7.17 -7.44
C ASP A 518 -38.66 -7.54 -6.07
N ILE A 519 -39.15 -6.55 -5.32
CA ILE A 519 -39.49 -6.65 -3.91
C ILE A 519 -40.99 -6.38 -3.72
N LYS A 520 -41.69 -7.25 -2.99
CA LYS A 520 -43.14 -7.11 -2.73
C LYS A 520 -43.47 -6.42 -1.39
N THR A 521 -42.58 -6.51 -0.41
CA THR A 521 -42.77 -5.98 0.95
C THR A 521 -41.42 -5.61 1.56
N ALA A 522 -41.44 -4.92 2.71
CA ALA A 522 -40.20 -4.54 3.41
C ALA A 522 -39.24 -5.73 3.61
N VAL A 523 -37.96 -5.51 3.33
CA VAL A 523 -36.91 -6.53 3.38
C VAL A 523 -35.54 -5.92 3.67
N THR A 524 -34.72 -6.66 4.40
CA THR A 524 -33.28 -6.41 4.48
C THR A 524 -32.54 -7.44 3.64
N ILE A 525 -31.78 -6.97 2.64
CA ILE A 525 -30.98 -7.84 1.77
C ILE A 525 -29.51 -7.63 2.12
N THR A 526 -28.79 -8.70 2.39
CA THR A 526 -27.34 -8.69 2.60
C THR A 526 -26.66 -9.61 1.62
N TYR A 527 -25.59 -9.15 0.99
CA TYR A 527 -24.83 -9.97 0.04
C TYR A 527 -23.36 -9.59 -0.03
N HIS A 528 -22.55 -10.47 -0.60
CA HIS A 528 -21.15 -10.20 -0.91
C HIS A 528 -20.70 -11.01 -2.13
N PHE A 529 -19.62 -10.56 -2.79
CA PHE A 529 -18.95 -11.34 -3.83
C PHE A 529 -18.23 -12.53 -3.20
N ASP A 530 -18.29 -13.66 -3.89
CA ASP A 530 -17.51 -14.86 -3.58
C ASP A 530 -16.67 -15.31 -4.79
N SER A 531 -15.91 -16.36 -4.60
CA SER A 531 -14.89 -16.85 -5.53
C SER A 531 -15.33 -18.14 -6.23
N TRP A 532 -15.11 -18.22 -7.54
CA TRP A 532 -15.37 -19.44 -8.30
C TRP A 532 -14.27 -20.49 -8.15
N SER A 533 -13.09 -20.12 -7.63
CA SER A 533 -11.87 -20.93 -7.61
C SER A 533 -12.07 -22.35 -7.07
N GLY A 534 -12.82 -22.49 -5.97
CA GLY A 534 -13.14 -23.77 -5.34
C GLY A 534 -14.03 -24.70 -6.19
N TYR A 535 -14.64 -24.18 -7.25
CA TYR A 535 -15.63 -24.88 -8.09
C TYR A 535 -15.20 -25.01 -9.55
N MET A 536 -14.04 -24.44 -9.93
CA MET A 536 -13.59 -24.40 -11.33
C MET A 536 -13.37 -25.78 -11.94
N ASP A 537 -12.96 -26.78 -11.15
CA ASP A 537 -12.75 -28.13 -11.66
C ASP A 537 -14.06 -28.81 -12.07
N ASP A 538 -15.13 -28.61 -11.33
CA ASP A 538 -16.44 -29.18 -11.64
C ASP A 538 -17.10 -28.44 -12.81
N ILE A 539 -16.93 -27.12 -12.89
CA ILE A 539 -17.33 -26.30 -14.04
C ILE A 539 -16.64 -26.79 -15.32
N ARG A 540 -15.32 -27.05 -15.28
CA ARG A 540 -14.57 -27.59 -16.42
C ARG A 540 -15.02 -28.98 -16.82
N LYS A 541 -15.19 -29.92 -15.87
CA LYS A 541 -15.68 -31.29 -16.15
C LYS A 541 -17.07 -31.27 -16.80
N ALA A 542 -17.93 -30.36 -16.36
CA ALA A 542 -19.28 -30.19 -16.91
C ALA A 542 -19.31 -29.42 -18.24
N HIS A 543 -18.15 -28.98 -18.77
CA HIS A 543 -18.03 -28.18 -19.99
C HIS A 543 -18.83 -26.87 -19.92
N LEU A 544 -18.83 -26.26 -18.74
CA LEU A 544 -19.50 -24.99 -18.44
C LEU A 544 -18.49 -23.84 -18.43
N THR A 545 -18.98 -22.62 -18.53
CA THR A 545 -18.16 -21.40 -18.45
C THR A 545 -18.86 -20.38 -17.58
N VAL A 546 -18.08 -19.67 -16.76
CA VAL A 546 -18.58 -18.60 -15.91
C VAL A 546 -19.13 -17.47 -16.80
N ALA A 547 -20.35 -17.03 -16.47
CA ALA A 547 -21.06 -16.01 -17.22
C ALA A 547 -21.34 -14.76 -16.38
N GLY A 548 -20.92 -14.68 -15.12
CA GLY A 548 -21.08 -13.52 -14.26
C GLY A 548 -20.56 -13.74 -12.84
N PRO A 549 -20.76 -12.75 -11.95
CA PRO A 549 -20.24 -12.79 -10.59
C PRO A 549 -20.91 -13.90 -9.76
N LEU A 550 -20.13 -14.50 -8.86
CA LEU A 550 -20.66 -15.38 -7.80
C LEU A 550 -21.03 -14.55 -6.59
N LEU A 551 -22.27 -14.70 -6.11
CA LEU A 551 -22.83 -13.86 -5.07
C LEU A 551 -23.45 -14.73 -3.99
N ASN A 552 -23.06 -14.47 -2.75
CA ASN A 552 -23.74 -15.03 -1.59
C ASN A 552 -24.77 -14.02 -1.11
N ILE A 553 -26.06 -14.34 -1.28
CA ILE A 553 -27.18 -13.45 -1.03
C ILE A 553 -28.03 -14.02 0.11
N GLN A 554 -28.48 -13.15 0.99
CA GLN A 554 -29.43 -13.42 2.06
C GLN A 554 -30.48 -12.31 2.09
N ALA A 555 -31.72 -12.65 2.40
CA ALA A 555 -32.82 -11.70 2.53
C ALA A 555 -33.69 -12.07 3.74
N ASP A 556 -34.11 -11.07 4.50
CA ASP A 556 -34.98 -11.23 5.68
C ASP A 556 -36.14 -10.20 5.65
N PRO A 557 -37.40 -10.65 5.53
CA PRO A 557 -37.81 -12.03 5.26
C PRO A 557 -37.52 -12.43 3.79
N ALA A 558 -37.11 -13.67 3.55
CA ALA A 558 -36.69 -14.13 2.22
C ALA A 558 -37.81 -14.07 1.16
N ASP A 559 -39.05 -14.36 1.55
CA ASP A 559 -40.18 -14.39 0.64
C ASP A 559 -40.61 -12.99 0.16
N ALA A 560 -40.07 -11.92 0.75
CA ALA A 560 -40.30 -10.54 0.30
C ALA A 560 -39.64 -10.24 -1.05
N VAL A 561 -38.66 -11.04 -1.50
CA VAL A 561 -38.05 -10.90 -2.82
C VAL A 561 -38.74 -11.82 -3.82
N VAL A 562 -39.38 -11.24 -4.84
CA VAL A 562 -40.13 -11.94 -5.88
C VAL A 562 -39.21 -12.47 -6.96
N ALA A 563 -38.23 -11.69 -7.37
CA ALA A 563 -37.27 -12.07 -8.40
C ALA A 563 -35.91 -11.42 -8.17
N VAL A 564 -34.87 -12.11 -8.62
CA VAL A 564 -33.52 -11.57 -8.71
C VAL A 564 -33.07 -11.66 -10.16
N HIS A 565 -32.53 -10.55 -10.67
CA HIS A 565 -31.94 -10.48 -11.99
C HIS A 565 -30.42 -10.46 -11.80
N PHE A 566 -29.77 -11.56 -12.15
CA PHE A 566 -28.33 -11.75 -12.02
C PHE A 566 -27.63 -11.17 -13.24
N PRO A 567 -26.67 -10.23 -13.07
CA PRO A 567 -25.91 -9.69 -14.20
C PRO A 567 -25.09 -10.79 -14.87
N HIS A 568 -24.94 -10.70 -16.19
CA HIS A 568 -24.06 -11.59 -16.94
C HIS A 568 -23.16 -10.82 -17.93
N ILE A 569 -21.98 -11.38 -18.21
CA ILE A 569 -21.01 -10.81 -19.14
C ILE A 569 -21.33 -11.11 -20.61
N LEU A 570 -22.23 -12.05 -20.90
CA LEU A 570 -22.50 -12.52 -22.26
C LEU A 570 -23.16 -11.44 -23.13
N CYS A 571 -22.78 -11.38 -24.41
CA CYS A 571 -23.53 -10.62 -25.41
C CYS A 571 -24.45 -11.57 -26.19
N LEU A 572 -25.76 -11.42 -26.02
CA LEU A 572 -26.78 -12.29 -26.62
C LEU A 572 -27.42 -11.73 -27.91
N ALA A 573 -27.01 -10.53 -28.35
CA ALA A 573 -27.57 -9.91 -29.55
C ALA A 573 -27.28 -10.73 -30.82
N GLY A 574 -28.34 -11.25 -31.45
CA GLY A 574 -28.30 -11.82 -32.81
C GLY A 574 -27.80 -13.27 -32.93
N GLU A 575 -27.70 -14.05 -31.84
CA GLU A 575 -27.34 -15.47 -31.89
C GLU A 575 -28.34 -16.34 -31.10
N ASP A 576 -28.47 -17.61 -31.51
CA ASP A 576 -29.17 -18.66 -30.75
C ASP A 576 -28.55 -18.73 -29.34
N PRO A 577 -29.35 -18.64 -28.26
CA PRO A 577 -28.84 -18.28 -26.95
C PRO A 577 -27.87 -19.35 -26.46
N TYR A 578 -26.72 -18.91 -25.94
CA TYR A 578 -25.94 -19.74 -25.04
C TYR A 578 -26.91 -20.34 -24.01
N GLN A 579 -26.83 -21.63 -23.72
CA GLN A 579 -27.70 -22.22 -22.70
C GLN A 579 -27.21 -21.71 -21.35
N VAL A 580 -27.79 -20.59 -20.90
CA VAL A 580 -27.47 -19.94 -19.62
C VAL A 580 -28.27 -20.61 -18.51
N SER A 581 -27.61 -20.86 -17.40
CA SER A 581 -28.16 -21.42 -16.17
C SER A 581 -27.65 -20.63 -14.97
N ILE A 582 -28.33 -20.77 -13.83
CA ILE A 582 -27.82 -20.26 -12.56
C ILE A 582 -27.23 -21.44 -11.79
N ALA A 583 -25.94 -21.36 -11.48
CA ALA A 583 -25.32 -22.28 -10.53
C ALA A 583 -25.80 -21.91 -9.13
N HIS A 584 -26.44 -22.86 -8.45
CA HIS A 584 -26.86 -22.75 -7.07
C HIS A 584 -26.10 -23.79 -6.24
N PHE A 585 -25.30 -23.33 -5.27
CA PHE A 585 -24.60 -24.21 -4.36
C PHE A 585 -25.42 -24.44 -3.09
N THR A 586 -25.81 -25.70 -2.89
CA THR A 586 -26.54 -26.19 -1.72
C THR A 586 -25.66 -27.15 -0.90
N GLU A 587 -26.16 -27.66 0.22
CA GLU A 587 -25.49 -28.71 1.00
C GLU A 587 -25.22 -29.98 0.17
N GLU A 588 -26.03 -30.24 -0.87
CA GLU A 588 -25.91 -31.40 -1.77
C GLU A 588 -24.96 -31.15 -2.97
N GLY A 589 -24.37 -29.94 -3.06
CA GLY A 589 -23.44 -29.55 -4.12
C GLY A 589 -24.02 -28.53 -5.11
N MET A 590 -23.38 -28.42 -6.29
CA MET A 590 -23.76 -27.48 -7.34
C MET A 590 -24.95 -28.01 -8.16
N ILE A 591 -26.06 -27.27 -8.11
CA ILE A 591 -27.28 -27.54 -8.89
C ILE A 591 -27.40 -26.47 -9.99
N LEU A 592 -27.77 -26.89 -11.20
CA LEU A 592 -28.01 -25.97 -12.31
C LEU A 592 -29.49 -25.61 -12.37
N GLU A 593 -29.84 -24.42 -11.89
CA GLU A 593 -31.19 -23.91 -11.98
C GLU A 593 -31.47 -23.38 -13.39
N LYS A 594 -32.63 -23.75 -13.91
CA LYS A 594 -33.13 -23.24 -15.18
C LYS A 594 -33.65 -21.82 -14.95
N PRO A 595 -33.17 -20.83 -15.71
CA PRO A 595 -33.67 -19.47 -15.56
C PRO A 595 -35.10 -19.35 -16.07
N ASP A 596 -35.88 -18.50 -15.44
CA ASP A 596 -37.24 -18.19 -15.88
C ASP A 596 -37.23 -17.34 -17.15
N ARG A 597 -36.24 -16.46 -17.25
CA ARG A 597 -36.03 -15.59 -18.41
C ARG A 597 -34.54 -15.23 -18.53
N VAL A 598 -34.07 -15.11 -19.76
CA VAL A 598 -32.74 -14.59 -20.08
C VAL A 598 -32.93 -13.28 -20.83
N GLU A 599 -32.42 -12.20 -20.27
CA GLU A 599 -32.43 -10.85 -20.82
C GLU A 599 -31.07 -10.51 -21.45
N ASN A 600 -30.91 -9.32 -22.02
CA ASN A 600 -29.67 -8.95 -22.72
C ASN A 600 -28.46 -8.78 -21.78
N PHE A 601 -28.72 -8.45 -20.51
CA PHE A 601 -27.68 -8.20 -19.50
C PHE A 601 -27.90 -8.99 -18.21
N HIS A 602 -29.05 -9.64 -18.06
CA HIS A 602 -29.45 -10.30 -16.83
C HIS A 602 -30.10 -11.66 -17.05
N VAL A 603 -29.90 -12.56 -16.10
CA VAL A 603 -30.60 -13.83 -15.98
C VAL A 603 -31.60 -13.70 -14.84
N VAL A 604 -32.88 -13.95 -15.10
CA VAL A 604 -33.95 -13.76 -14.11
C VAL A 604 -34.33 -15.08 -13.47
N LEU A 605 -34.42 -15.06 -12.14
CA LEU A 605 -34.89 -16.15 -11.30
C LEU A 605 -36.04 -15.66 -10.42
N TYR A 606 -37.21 -16.28 -10.54
CA TYR A 606 -38.36 -16.04 -9.67
C TYR A 606 -38.31 -16.91 -8.42
N ASN A 607 -38.75 -16.34 -7.29
CA ASN A 607 -38.77 -16.99 -5.98
C ASN A 607 -37.43 -17.69 -5.64
N PRO A 608 -36.31 -16.96 -5.68
CA PRO A 608 -34.99 -17.54 -5.54
C PRO A 608 -34.81 -18.15 -4.14
N LYS A 609 -34.12 -19.28 -4.08
CA LYS A 609 -33.61 -19.82 -2.83
C LYS A 609 -32.26 -19.18 -2.54
N PHE A 610 -32.22 -18.29 -1.55
CA PHE A 610 -31.05 -17.49 -1.24
C PHE A 610 -29.90 -18.32 -0.66
N SER A 611 -28.75 -18.23 -1.31
CA SER A 611 -27.50 -18.90 -0.95
C SER A 611 -26.38 -18.32 -1.83
N LEU A 612 -25.42 -19.16 -2.24
CA LEU A 612 -24.37 -18.86 -3.19
C LEU A 612 -24.86 -19.16 -4.63
N LEU A 613 -25.00 -18.10 -5.43
CA LEU A 613 -25.64 -18.11 -6.76
C LEU A 613 -24.78 -17.36 -7.78
N GLY A 614 -24.71 -17.86 -9.01
CA GLY A 614 -23.98 -17.19 -10.10
C GLY A 614 -24.37 -17.67 -11.48
N ALA A 615 -24.30 -16.78 -12.49
CA ALA A 615 -24.64 -17.12 -13.87
C ALA A 615 -23.52 -17.94 -14.53
N ILE A 616 -23.91 -19.02 -15.22
CA ILE A 616 -23.00 -19.85 -16.01
C ILE A 616 -23.63 -20.19 -17.35
N CYS A 617 -22.83 -20.56 -18.34
CA CYS A 617 -23.33 -20.99 -19.64
C CYS A 617 -22.68 -22.26 -20.15
N LYS A 618 -23.45 -23.04 -20.92
CA LYS A 618 -22.95 -24.20 -21.66
C LYS A 618 -22.57 -23.78 -23.08
N ILE A 619 -21.37 -24.12 -23.50
CA ILE A 619 -20.88 -23.86 -24.86
C ILE A 619 -21.10 -25.10 -25.72
N PRO A 620 -21.80 -25.01 -26.86
CA PRO A 620 -21.87 -26.11 -27.82
C PRO A 620 -20.50 -26.37 -28.44
N PHE A 621 -20.11 -27.64 -28.60
CA PHE A 621 -18.83 -28.08 -29.18
C PHE A 621 -18.50 -27.45 -30.55
N LEU A 622 -19.51 -26.97 -31.29
CA LEU A 622 -19.38 -26.37 -32.63
C LEU A 622 -19.10 -24.85 -32.64
N LYS A 623 -19.24 -24.12 -31.51
CA LYS A 623 -19.00 -22.66 -31.45
C LYS A 623 -17.57 -22.37 -30.98
N GLN A 624 -16.78 -21.65 -31.79
CA GLN A 624 -15.34 -21.47 -31.53
C GLN A 624 -14.96 -20.41 -30.49
N LYS A 625 -15.76 -19.35 -30.21
CA LYS A 625 -15.46 -18.35 -29.16
C LYS A 625 -16.71 -17.64 -28.61
N ILE A 626 -16.80 -17.49 -27.28
CA ILE A 626 -17.90 -16.75 -26.60
C ILE A 626 -17.71 -15.24 -26.78
N LYS A 627 -18.79 -14.52 -27.12
CA LYS A 627 -18.82 -13.05 -27.12
C LYS A 627 -19.27 -12.51 -25.76
N VAL A 628 -18.49 -11.58 -25.20
CA VAL A 628 -18.74 -10.95 -23.90
C VAL A 628 -18.69 -9.43 -24.01
N HIS A 629 -19.45 -8.76 -23.16
CA HIS A 629 -19.25 -7.36 -22.82
C HIS A 629 -17.93 -7.24 -22.04
N ALA A 630 -17.07 -6.34 -22.48
CA ALA A 630 -15.75 -6.14 -21.90
C ALA A 630 -15.49 -4.65 -21.64
N ILE A 631 -14.66 -4.39 -20.64
CA ILE A 631 -14.29 -3.07 -20.19
C ILE A 631 -12.78 -2.89 -20.12
N VAL A 632 -12.34 -1.65 -20.28
CA VAL A 632 -10.96 -1.22 -20.09
C VAL A 632 -10.88 -0.38 -18.82
N LEU A 633 -10.00 -0.76 -17.90
CA LEU A 633 -9.68 0.05 -16.73
C LEU A 633 -8.24 0.55 -16.84
N LEU A 634 -8.03 1.82 -16.51
CA LEU A 634 -6.74 2.46 -16.56
C LEU A 634 -6.38 2.98 -15.17
N TYR A 635 -5.21 2.59 -14.68
CA TYR A 635 -4.63 3.05 -13.42
C TYR A 635 -3.29 3.71 -13.68
N GLN A 636 -2.97 4.74 -12.92
CA GLN A 636 -1.69 5.43 -12.98
C GLN A 636 -0.97 5.27 -11.65
N GLN A 637 0.25 4.74 -11.71
CA GLN A 637 1.09 4.57 -10.53
C GLN A 637 1.56 5.93 -9.99
N LEU A 638 1.44 6.09 -8.68
CA LEU A 638 1.82 7.32 -8.00
C LEU A 638 3.34 7.40 -7.82
N ARG A 639 3.88 8.64 -7.86
CA ARG A 639 5.24 9.01 -7.41
C ARG A 639 6.41 8.62 -8.32
N LEU A 640 6.17 8.46 -9.61
CA LEU A 640 7.25 8.31 -10.61
C LEU A 640 7.43 9.59 -11.44
N PRO A 641 8.66 9.88 -11.92
CA PRO A 641 8.94 11.10 -12.70
C PRO A 641 8.29 11.11 -14.09
N TYR A 642 7.73 9.98 -14.53
CA TYR A 642 6.98 9.80 -15.77
C TYR A 642 5.77 8.89 -15.52
N PRO A 643 4.68 9.00 -16.31
CA PRO A 643 3.50 8.18 -16.14
C PRO A 643 3.82 6.71 -16.47
N ILE A 644 3.64 5.86 -15.46
CA ILE A 644 3.44 4.42 -15.64
C ILE A 644 1.94 4.15 -15.49
N LEU A 645 1.37 3.55 -16.53
CA LEU A 645 -0.04 3.21 -16.58
C LEU A 645 -0.22 1.70 -16.61
N HIS A 646 -1.20 1.21 -15.85
CA HIS A 646 -1.68 -0.16 -15.97
C HIS A 646 -3.03 -0.17 -16.67
N LEU A 647 -3.07 -0.82 -17.83
CA LEU A 647 -4.28 -1.01 -18.62
C LEU A 647 -4.77 -2.44 -18.45
N TYR A 648 -5.93 -2.60 -17.81
CA TYR A 648 -6.64 -3.87 -17.69
C TYR A 648 -7.71 -3.98 -18.77
N LEU A 649 -7.84 -5.16 -19.38
CA LEU A 649 -8.99 -5.52 -20.21
C LEU A 649 -9.70 -6.70 -19.55
N LEU A 650 -10.93 -6.48 -19.09
CA LEU A 650 -11.69 -7.44 -18.29
C LEU A 650 -13.06 -7.69 -18.91
N PRO A 651 -13.67 -8.88 -18.70
CA PRO A 651 -15.12 -9.01 -18.80
C PRO A 651 -15.83 -7.96 -17.93
N ASN A 652 -17.01 -7.50 -18.34
CA ASN A 652 -17.80 -6.52 -17.59
C ASN A 652 -18.47 -7.17 -16.37
N ASP A 653 -17.64 -7.56 -15.40
CA ASP A 653 -18.01 -8.21 -14.16
C ASP A 653 -17.61 -7.31 -12.98
N SER A 654 -18.58 -6.91 -12.16
CA SER A 654 -18.36 -6.02 -11.02
C SER A 654 -17.44 -6.61 -9.95
N SER A 655 -17.36 -7.93 -9.82
CA SER A 655 -16.44 -8.60 -8.89
C SER A 655 -14.98 -8.43 -9.33
N LEU A 656 -14.71 -8.52 -10.63
CA LEU A 656 -13.38 -8.29 -11.22
C LEU A 656 -12.99 -6.82 -11.15
N LYS A 657 -13.92 -5.90 -11.44
CA LYS A 657 -13.71 -4.44 -11.27
C LYS A 657 -13.26 -4.13 -9.84
N GLN A 658 -13.95 -4.71 -8.86
CA GLN A 658 -13.64 -4.52 -7.45
C GLN A 658 -12.30 -5.14 -7.06
N ALA A 659 -12.00 -6.36 -7.52
CA ALA A 659 -10.72 -7.03 -7.22
C ALA A 659 -9.54 -6.21 -7.75
N VAL A 660 -9.62 -5.69 -8.98
CA VAL A 660 -8.60 -4.80 -9.54
C VAL A 660 -8.48 -3.52 -8.72
N HIS A 661 -9.60 -2.88 -8.37
CA HIS A 661 -9.58 -1.65 -7.59
C HIS A 661 -8.95 -1.85 -6.20
N ASP A 662 -9.35 -2.89 -5.47
CA ASP A 662 -8.83 -3.21 -4.14
C ASP A 662 -7.33 -3.58 -4.17
N ASN A 663 -6.84 -4.05 -5.33
CA ASN A 663 -5.41 -4.25 -5.55
C ASN A 663 -4.68 -2.93 -5.84
N GLU A 664 -5.20 -2.12 -6.77
CA GLU A 664 -4.57 -0.91 -7.32
C GLU A 664 -4.57 0.30 -6.39
N VAL A 665 -5.66 0.52 -5.62
CA VAL A 665 -5.87 1.73 -4.78
C VAL A 665 -4.76 1.98 -3.75
N LYS A 666 -3.93 0.97 -3.49
CA LYS A 666 -2.80 1.03 -2.55
C LYS A 666 -1.61 1.84 -3.11
N TRP A 667 -1.49 2.00 -4.43
CA TRP A 667 -0.27 2.52 -5.08
C TRP A 667 -0.53 3.25 -6.41
N SER A 668 -1.76 3.17 -6.93
CA SER A 668 -2.19 3.88 -8.13
C SER A 668 -3.49 4.66 -7.93
N ASN A 669 -3.70 5.65 -8.78
CA ASN A 669 -4.98 6.30 -8.96
C ASN A 669 -5.69 5.79 -10.22
N ARG A 670 -7.00 5.57 -10.13
CA ARG A 670 -7.82 5.26 -11.31
C ARG A 670 -7.87 6.48 -12.21
N VAL A 671 -7.51 6.31 -13.48
CA VAL A 671 -7.66 7.36 -14.50
C VAL A 671 -9.10 7.31 -15.02
N PRO A 672 -9.90 8.37 -14.85
CA PRO A 672 -11.30 8.36 -15.26
C PRO A 672 -11.37 8.41 -16.80
N LYS A 673 -11.58 7.26 -17.42
CA LYS A 673 -11.80 7.11 -18.87
C LYS A 673 -13.00 6.21 -19.12
N PRO A 674 -13.72 6.41 -20.26
CA PRO A 674 -14.86 5.58 -20.61
C PRO A 674 -14.46 4.10 -20.59
N PRO A 675 -15.07 3.26 -19.75
CA PRO A 675 -14.60 1.89 -19.60
C PRO A 675 -15.13 0.96 -20.70
N GLY A 676 -16.25 1.31 -21.35
CA GLY A 676 -16.90 0.45 -22.35
C GLY A 676 -16.09 0.27 -23.63
N THR A 677 -16.04 -0.96 -24.15
CA THR A 677 -15.51 -1.24 -25.50
C THR A 677 -16.56 -0.92 -26.56
N THR A 678 -16.14 -0.53 -27.77
CA THR A 678 -17.04 -0.13 -28.86
C THR A 678 -17.93 -1.26 -29.38
N ARG A 679 -17.57 -2.52 -29.08
CA ARG A 679 -18.31 -3.72 -29.44
C ARG A 679 -17.98 -4.88 -28.48
N PRO A 680 -18.84 -5.91 -28.40
CA PRO A 680 -18.53 -7.14 -27.70
C PRO A 680 -17.24 -7.80 -28.20
N LEU A 681 -16.50 -8.38 -27.27
CA LEU A 681 -15.21 -9.02 -27.49
C LEU A 681 -15.32 -10.54 -27.35
N LYS A 682 -14.37 -11.25 -27.95
CA LYS A 682 -14.30 -12.71 -27.86
C LYS A 682 -13.33 -13.12 -26.76
N LEU A 683 -13.75 -14.02 -25.87
CA LEU A 683 -12.84 -14.68 -24.93
C LEU A 683 -11.74 -15.45 -25.68
N GLU A 684 -10.59 -15.65 -25.03
CA GLU A 684 -9.40 -16.32 -25.58
C GLU A 684 -8.90 -15.68 -26.89
N THR A 685 -8.93 -14.34 -26.95
CA THR A 685 -8.44 -13.56 -28.08
C THR A 685 -7.38 -12.56 -27.62
N CYS A 686 -6.35 -12.36 -28.42
CA CYS A 686 -5.23 -11.46 -28.12
C CYS A 686 -5.53 -10.01 -28.53
N TYR A 687 -5.17 -9.07 -27.67
CA TYR A 687 -5.29 -7.64 -27.86
C TYR A 687 -3.98 -6.94 -27.52
N PHE A 688 -3.71 -5.81 -28.16
CA PHE A 688 -2.52 -5.00 -27.95
C PHE A 688 -2.88 -3.52 -28.04
N VAL A 689 -2.01 -2.66 -27.52
CA VAL A 689 -2.21 -1.22 -27.53
C VAL A 689 -1.29 -0.59 -28.56
N ARG A 690 -1.85 0.21 -29.46
CA ARG A 690 -1.10 1.15 -30.30
C ARG A 690 -1.10 2.52 -29.62
N THR A 691 0.05 3.19 -29.63
CA THR A 691 0.20 4.54 -29.07
C THR A 691 0.84 5.48 -30.07
N SER A 692 0.62 6.78 -29.90
CA SER A 692 1.15 7.84 -30.77
C SER A 692 2.61 8.23 -30.47
N HIS A 693 3.19 7.73 -29.37
CA HIS A 693 4.52 8.10 -28.89
C HIS A 693 5.40 6.85 -28.64
N ASP A 694 6.70 7.03 -28.44
CA ASP A 694 7.60 5.95 -28.02
C ASP A 694 7.31 5.56 -26.56
N VAL A 695 6.35 4.63 -26.41
CA VAL A 695 5.92 4.08 -25.13
C VAL A 695 6.34 2.62 -25.06
N LYS A 696 7.08 2.27 -24.02
CA LYS A 696 7.44 0.89 -23.75
C LYS A 696 6.27 0.18 -23.10
N ILE A 697 5.80 -0.90 -23.72
CA ILE A 697 4.65 -1.69 -23.26
C ILE A 697 5.13 -3.07 -22.79
N SER A 698 4.66 -3.55 -21.63
CA SER A 698 4.99 -4.87 -21.10
C SER A 698 3.80 -5.49 -20.35
N PRO A 699 3.38 -6.73 -20.66
CA PRO A 699 3.74 -7.51 -21.86
C PRO A 699 3.30 -6.80 -23.15
N GLU A 700 3.70 -7.27 -24.33
CA GLU A 700 3.34 -6.63 -25.61
C GLU A 700 1.88 -6.88 -26.02
N GLU A 701 1.29 -7.99 -25.54
CA GLU A 701 -0.09 -8.38 -25.81
C GLU A 701 -0.73 -8.97 -24.56
N LEU A 702 -2.06 -8.84 -24.46
CA LEU A 702 -2.90 -9.44 -23.44
C LEU A 702 -3.91 -10.39 -24.08
N ILE A 703 -4.35 -11.41 -23.36
CA ILE A 703 -5.41 -12.32 -23.80
C ILE A 703 -6.65 -12.05 -22.94
N LEU A 704 -7.79 -11.75 -23.55
CA LEU A 704 -9.05 -11.59 -22.79
C LEU A 704 -9.50 -12.95 -22.24
N ARG A 705 -9.43 -13.11 -20.92
CA ARG A 705 -9.85 -14.31 -20.19
C ARG A 705 -10.77 -13.94 -19.04
N TYR A 706 -11.56 -14.91 -18.59
CA TYR A 706 -12.19 -14.85 -17.28
C TYR A 706 -11.20 -15.44 -16.26
N LEU A 707 -10.52 -14.58 -15.51
CA LEU A 707 -9.71 -14.97 -14.37
C LEU A 707 -10.50 -14.71 -13.10
N ASP A 708 -10.56 -15.69 -12.21
CA ASP A 708 -11.36 -15.56 -10.99
C ASP A 708 -10.85 -14.45 -10.07
N VAL A 709 -11.69 -13.97 -9.16
CA VAL A 709 -11.42 -12.80 -8.29
C VAL A 709 -10.18 -12.95 -7.40
N ASP A 710 -9.81 -14.18 -7.06
CA ASP A 710 -8.63 -14.49 -6.25
C ASP A 710 -7.33 -14.58 -7.09
N MET A 711 -7.44 -14.54 -8.43
CA MET A 711 -6.30 -14.57 -9.33
C MET A 711 -5.84 -13.15 -9.70
N GLU A 712 -4.54 -12.99 -9.90
CA GLU A 712 -3.98 -11.74 -10.42
C GLU A 712 -4.50 -11.48 -11.84
N GLN A 713 -5.19 -10.36 -12.00
CA GLN A 713 -5.76 -9.95 -13.28
C GLN A 713 -4.65 -9.45 -14.21
N GLN A 714 -4.75 -9.77 -15.50
CA GLN A 714 -3.75 -9.37 -16.49
C GLN A 714 -3.91 -7.89 -16.86
N TYR A 715 -2.78 -7.20 -17.00
CA TYR A 715 -2.71 -5.82 -17.48
C TYR A 715 -1.51 -5.64 -18.41
N LEU A 716 -1.53 -4.55 -19.18
CA LEU A 716 -0.38 -4.01 -19.86
C LEU A 716 0.18 -2.85 -19.03
N GLU A 717 1.47 -2.87 -18.75
CA GLU A 717 2.21 -1.74 -18.21
C GLU A 717 2.68 -0.86 -19.37
N LEU A 718 2.32 0.42 -19.35
CA LEU A 718 2.71 1.42 -20.34
C LEU A 718 3.63 2.44 -19.67
N CYS A 719 4.90 2.43 -20.07
CA CYS A 719 5.93 3.36 -19.60
C CYS A 719 6.10 4.50 -20.61
N ALA A 720 5.49 5.66 -20.35
CA ALA A 720 5.50 6.80 -21.26
C ALA A 720 6.48 7.90 -20.79
N ARG A 721 7.77 7.72 -21.10
CA ARG A 721 8.86 8.58 -20.59
C ARG A 721 9.00 9.92 -21.27
N ASN A 722 8.75 9.93 -22.58
CA ASN A 722 8.92 11.10 -23.44
C ASN A 722 7.56 11.74 -23.77
N MET A 723 6.58 11.57 -22.89
CA MET A 723 5.26 12.15 -23.07
C MET A 723 5.34 13.67 -22.85
N GLU A 724 5.09 14.45 -23.89
CA GLU A 724 5.10 15.91 -23.82
C GLU A 724 3.79 16.43 -23.22
N ASP A 725 2.65 16.15 -23.87
CA ASP A 725 1.33 16.68 -23.50
C ASP A 725 0.24 15.60 -23.38
N GLU A 726 0.06 14.78 -24.43
CA GLU A 726 -1.04 13.82 -24.53
C GLU A 726 -0.56 12.45 -25.03
N LEU A 727 -1.12 11.39 -24.47
CA LEU A 727 -0.83 10.01 -24.84
C LEU A 727 -2.12 9.35 -25.33
N GLU A 728 -2.18 9.11 -26.63
CA GLU A 728 -3.29 8.40 -27.24
C GLU A 728 -3.08 6.90 -27.12
N LEU A 729 -4.08 6.20 -26.58
CA LEU A 729 -4.11 4.76 -26.39
C LEU A 729 -5.22 4.18 -27.27
N ASN A 730 -4.84 3.27 -28.18
CA ASN A 730 -5.75 2.56 -29.06
C ASN A 730 -5.63 1.06 -28.81
N LEU A 731 -6.66 0.44 -28.21
CA LEU A 731 -6.70 -1.00 -28.00
C LEU A 731 -7.24 -1.69 -29.25
N ILE A 732 -6.54 -2.71 -29.74
CA ILE A 732 -6.82 -3.35 -31.02
C ILE A 732 -6.78 -4.88 -30.89
N GLU A 733 -7.68 -5.56 -31.62
CA GLU A 733 -7.69 -7.01 -31.75
C GLU A 733 -6.68 -7.47 -32.81
N LYS A 734 -5.88 -8.51 -32.51
CA LYS A 734 -4.90 -9.05 -33.46
C LYS A 734 -5.55 -9.41 -34.80
N ASN A 735 -4.95 -8.97 -35.92
CA ASN A 735 -5.44 -9.13 -37.30
C ASN A 735 -6.67 -8.28 -37.68
N LYS A 736 -6.98 -7.23 -36.92
CA LYS A 736 -7.95 -6.20 -37.31
C LYS A 736 -7.32 -4.82 -37.14
N ASP A 737 -7.69 -3.88 -38.00
CA ASP A 737 -7.17 -2.51 -37.93
C ASP A 737 -8.10 -1.54 -37.19
N ALA A 738 -9.33 -1.96 -36.88
CA ALA A 738 -10.29 -1.13 -36.17
C ALA A 738 -10.02 -1.14 -34.65
N SER A 739 -9.88 0.06 -34.07
CA SER A 739 -9.81 0.26 -32.63
C SER A 739 -11.09 -0.22 -31.94
N ILE A 740 -10.94 -0.97 -30.86
CA ILE A 740 -12.04 -1.43 -30.00
C ILE A 740 -12.25 -0.53 -28.78
N TRP A 741 -11.27 0.33 -28.49
CA TRP A 741 -11.31 1.32 -27.43
C TRP A 741 -10.21 2.35 -27.68
N THR A 742 -10.56 3.62 -27.63
CA THR A 742 -9.62 4.74 -27.81
C THR A 742 -9.77 5.71 -26.66
N SER A 743 -8.64 6.19 -26.15
CA SER A 743 -8.62 7.15 -25.06
C SER A 743 -7.36 8.01 -25.14
N CYS A 744 -7.46 9.26 -24.70
CA CYS A 744 -6.32 10.15 -24.56
C CYS A 744 -6.05 10.40 -23.07
N VAL A 745 -4.81 10.16 -22.63
CA VAL A 745 -4.32 10.50 -21.29
C VAL A 745 -3.54 11.79 -21.40
N ARG A 746 -3.93 12.82 -20.62
CA ARG A 746 -3.23 14.11 -20.60
C ARG A 746 -2.19 14.15 -19.49
N ARG A 747 -1.07 14.80 -19.72
CA ARG A 747 0.00 14.96 -18.73
C ARG A 747 -0.46 15.75 -17.51
N GLU A 748 -1.38 16.69 -17.65
CA GLU A 748 -1.95 17.44 -16.53
C GLU A 748 -2.70 16.53 -15.54
N LEU A 749 -3.42 15.51 -16.04
CA LEU A 749 -4.00 14.43 -15.20
C LEU A 749 -2.91 13.54 -14.57
N THR A 750 -1.68 13.56 -15.10
CA THR A 750 -0.51 12.88 -14.53
C THR A 750 0.33 13.76 -13.59
N LEU A 751 0.13 15.08 -13.60
CA LEU A 751 0.87 16.12 -12.84
C LEU A 751 0.03 16.80 -11.76
N ASP A 752 -1.28 16.62 -11.70
CA ASP A 752 -2.10 17.02 -10.54
C ASP A 752 -1.71 16.27 -9.26
N SER A 753 -0.94 15.18 -9.38
CA SER A 753 -0.28 14.49 -8.26
C SER A 753 1.11 15.06 -7.87
N VAL A 754 1.63 16.06 -8.59
CA VAL A 754 2.93 16.71 -8.30
C VAL A 754 2.84 18.25 -8.23
N GLN A 755 1.79 18.89 -8.78
CA GLN A 755 1.52 20.34 -8.63
C GLN A 755 0.27 20.68 -7.79
N GLY A 756 -0.46 19.69 -7.27
CA GLY A 756 -1.47 19.87 -6.21
C GLY A 756 -0.90 20.22 -4.82
N MET A 757 0.37 20.62 -4.71
CA MET A 757 1.01 20.99 -3.44
C MET A 757 1.52 22.43 -3.36
N GLN A 758 1.29 23.30 -4.36
CA GLN A 758 1.63 24.74 -4.23
C GLN A 758 0.63 25.76 -4.83
N ALA A 759 -0.54 25.35 -5.31
CA ALA A 759 -1.68 26.26 -5.44
C ALA A 759 -2.90 25.62 -4.77
N ALA A 760 -3.63 26.41 -3.98
CA ALA A 760 -4.79 25.97 -3.22
C ALA A 760 -5.83 25.28 -4.12
N VAL A 761 -5.82 23.95 -4.15
CA VAL A 761 -7.01 23.13 -4.43
C VAL A 761 -7.63 22.85 -3.07
N PRO A 762 -8.94 23.04 -2.86
CA PRO A 762 -9.53 22.91 -1.55
C PRO A 762 -9.25 21.51 -1.02
N LEU A 763 -8.50 21.40 0.08
CA LEU A 763 -8.60 20.24 0.97
C LEU A 763 -10.10 19.99 1.09
N GLU A 764 -10.57 18.80 0.70
CA GLU A 764 -11.91 18.40 1.06
C GLU A 764 -12.03 18.62 2.57
N GLN A 765 -12.77 19.67 2.91
CA GLN A 765 -12.85 20.18 4.25
C GLN A 765 -13.48 19.05 5.06
N HIS A 766 -12.73 18.55 6.06
CA HIS A 766 -13.16 17.43 6.89
C HIS A 766 -14.55 17.73 7.43
N PHE A 767 -15.43 16.73 7.58
CA PHE A 767 -16.83 16.93 7.98
C PHE A 767 -16.99 17.90 9.17
N ILE A 768 -16.17 17.72 10.21
CA ILE A 768 -16.05 18.60 11.38
C ILE A 768 -15.71 20.06 11.04
N ASP A 769 -14.81 20.28 10.09
CA ASP A 769 -14.44 21.61 9.62
C ASP A 769 -15.53 22.21 8.71
N ARG A 770 -16.16 21.39 7.87
CA ARG A 770 -17.17 21.79 6.87
C ARG A 770 -18.46 22.23 7.54
N HIS A 771 -18.91 21.50 8.55
CA HIS A 771 -20.14 21.77 9.28
C HIS A 771 -19.91 22.46 10.63
N ARG A 772 -18.77 23.14 10.82
CA ARG A 772 -18.38 23.78 12.09
C ARG A 772 -19.49 24.61 12.73
N GLU A 773 -20.16 25.47 11.97
CA GLU A 773 -21.22 26.34 12.50
C GLU A 773 -22.44 25.53 12.96
N ALA A 774 -22.86 24.55 12.18
CA ALA A 774 -23.96 23.67 12.52
C ALA A 774 -23.62 22.80 13.74
N LEU A 775 -22.41 22.26 13.81
CA LEU A 775 -21.95 21.46 14.94
C LEU A 775 -21.79 22.31 16.21
N ILE A 776 -21.40 23.58 16.11
CA ILE A 776 -21.35 24.47 17.29
C ILE A 776 -22.75 24.83 17.78
N GLN A 777 -23.71 25.07 16.87
CA GLN A 777 -25.06 25.49 17.26
C GLN A 777 -25.94 24.35 17.78
N TRP A 778 -25.87 23.18 17.14
CA TRP A 778 -26.91 22.14 17.24
C TRP A 778 -26.46 20.89 18.00
N THR A 779 -25.17 20.78 18.36
CA THR A 779 -24.67 19.65 19.16
C THR A 779 -25.23 19.70 20.58
N ALA A 780 -26.08 18.72 20.90
CA ALA A 780 -26.56 18.44 22.25
C ALA A 780 -25.58 17.52 23.01
N ALA A 781 -25.76 17.36 24.33
CA ALA A 781 -25.00 16.42 25.15
C ALA A 781 -23.46 16.54 25.08
N VAL A 782 -22.94 17.77 25.05
CA VAL A 782 -21.51 18.06 24.85
C VAL A 782 -20.61 17.44 25.93
N GLU A 783 -21.06 17.35 27.18
CA GLU A 783 -20.28 16.68 28.25
C GLU A 783 -19.96 15.23 27.91
N GLY A 784 -20.95 14.49 27.39
CA GLY A 784 -20.74 13.10 26.99
C GLY A 784 -19.83 12.94 25.76
N ILE A 785 -19.63 14.01 25.00
CA ILE A 785 -18.64 14.07 23.91
C ILE A 785 -17.27 14.32 24.52
N LEU A 786 -17.14 15.29 25.43
CA LEU A 786 -15.87 15.59 26.12
C LEU A 786 -15.35 14.38 26.90
N ASP A 787 -16.22 13.63 27.57
CA ASP A 787 -15.85 12.40 28.30
C ASP A 787 -15.23 11.34 27.40
N MET A 788 -15.70 11.24 26.14
CA MET A 788 -15.15 10.29 25.17
C MET A 788 -13.84 10.76 24.54
N LEU A 789 -13.53 12.06 24.63
CA LEU A 789 -12.31 12.66 24.08
C LEU A 789 -11.23 12.82 25.16
N TYR A 790 -11.60 12.82 26.43
CA TYR A 790 -10.70 12.91 27.57
C TYR A 790 -9.76 11.69 27.67
N GLY A 791 -8.47 11.94 27.82
CA GLY A 791 -7.42 10.91 27.85
C GLY A 791 -7.04 10.33 26.48
N ILE A 792 -7.75 10.69 25.41
CA ILE A 792 -7.46 10.25 24.02
C ILE A 792 -7.03 11.43 23.15
N ILE A 793 -7.68 12.58 23.28
CA ILE A 793 -7.41 13.82 22.53
C ILE A 793 -7.26 15.02 23.46
N LEU A 794 -8.09 15.10 24.52
CA LEU A 794 -8.07 16.18 25.49
C LEU A 794 -7.28 15.76 26.74
N ASP A 795 -6.40 16.63 27.21
CA ASP A 795 -5.77 16.51 28.53
C ASP A 795 -6.69 17.02 29.66
N GLU A 796 -6.25 16.84 30.91
CA GLU A 796 -6.98 17.25 32.12
C GLU A 796 -7.29 18.75 32.16
N GLU A 797 -6.35 19.59 31.72
CA GLU A 797 -6.47 21.04 31.78
C GLU A 797 -7.45 21.54 30.71
N GLN A 798 -7.33 21.01 29.49
CA GLN A 798 -8.23 21.27 28.37
C GLN A 798 -9.65 20.80 28.65
N TYR A 799 -9.83 19.58 29.18
CA TYR A 799 -11.15 19.06 29.53
C TYR A 799 -11.84 19.94 30.58
N ARG A 800 -11.14 20.28 31.67
CA ARG A 800 -11.70 21.17 32.71
C ARG A 800 -12.01 22.57 32.18
N ALA A 801 -11.14 23.13 31.34
CA ALA A 801 -11.34 24.46 30.75
C ALA A 801 -12.58 24.51 29.84
N ILE A 802 -12.83 23.44 29.08
CA ILE A 802 -13.99 23.34 28.22
C ILE A 802 -15.25 23.08 29.05
N SER A 803 -15.25 22.09 29.96
CA SER A 803 -16.42 21.77 30.80
C SER A 803 -16.85 22.92 31.73
N ALA A 804 -15.94 23.83 32.09
CA ALA A 804 -16.24 25.02 32.89
C ALA A 804 -17.12 26.07 32.18
N LYS A 805 -17.30 25.99 30.85
CA LYS A 805 -18.14 26.93 30.11
C LYS A 805 -19.62 26.70 30.46
N ARG A 806 -20.44 27.76 30.43
CA ARG A 806 -21.83 27.70 30.91
C ARG A 806 -22.81 27.02 29.95
N THR A 807 -22.61 27.15 28.64
CA THR A 807 -23.55 26.65 27.62
C THR A 807 -22.89 25.60 26.72
N ASN A 808 -23.67 24.70 26.13
CA ASN A 808 -23.16 23.70 25.20
C ASN A 808 -22.50 24.34 23.97
N GLN A 809 -23.03 25.47 23.49
CA GLN A 809 -22.44 26.21 22.37
C GLN A 809 -21.08 26.80 22.74
N ASP A 810 -20.92 27.34 23.95
CA ASP A 810 -19.63 27.88 24.40
C ASP A 810 -18.59 26.78 24.64
N LYS A 811 -19.03 25.60 25.12
CA LYS A 811 -18.19 24.39 25.21
C LYS A 811 -17.69 23.95 23.85
N MET A 812 -18.59 23.84 22.87
CA MET A 812 -18.22 23.48 21.51
C MET A 812 -17.31 24.55 20.87
N ARG A 813 -17.55 25.85 21.09
CA ARG A 813 -16.65 26.91 20.61
C ARG A 813 -15.25 26.80 21.18
N GLU A 814 -15.13 26.52 22.48
CA GLU A 814 -13.82 26.33 23.12
C GLU A 814 -13.11 25.07 22.61
N LEU A 815 -13.85 23.97 22.44
CA LEU A 815 -13.33 22.74 21.81
C LEU A 815 -12.82 23.02 20.38
N TYR A 816 -13.60 23.78 19.59
CA TYR A 816 -13.23 24.18 18.23
C TYR A 816 -12.07 25.19 18.14
N GLN A 817 -11.58 25.74 19.26
CA GLN A 817 -10.31 26.48 19.27
C GLN A 817 -9.11 25.52 19.19
N LEU A 818 -9.29 24.27 19.61
CA LEU A 818 -8.25 23.23 19.56
C LEU A 818 -8.27 22.47 18.22
N VAL A 819 -9.43 22.31 17.59
CA VAL A 819 -9.62 21.56 16.33
C VAL A 819 -8.67 21.96 15.18
N PRO A 820 -8.26 23.23 14.99
CA PRO A 820 -7.29 23.60 13.95
C PRO A 820 -5.90 22.95 14.11
N SER A 821 -5.50 22.54 15.32
CA SER A 821 -4.23 21.81 15.54
C SER A 821 -4.39 20.29 15.47
N TRP A 822 -5.60 19.78 15.23
CA TRP A 822 -5.89 18.34 15.20
C TRP A 822 -5.65 17.74 13.82
N ASN A 823 -5.06 16.54 13.79
CA ASN A 823 -4.92 15.75 12.57
C ASN A 823 -6.25 15.04 12.20
N ARG A 824 -6.28 14.38 11.04
CA ARG A 824 -7.49 13.71 10.53
C ARG A 824 -8.05 12.69 11.53
N ASP A 825 -7.22 11.84 12.11
CA ASP A 825 -7.64 10.85 13.12
C ASP A 825 -8.29 11.49 14.36
N CYS A 826 -7.78 12.64 14.82
CA CYS A 826 -8.38 13.38 15.93
C CYS A 826 -9.76 13.97 15.55
N LYS A 827 -9.90 14.45 14.32
CA LYS A 827 -11.18 14.96 13.80
C LYS A 827 -12.17 13.81 13.52
N ASP A 828 -11.71 12.66 13.08
CA ASP A 828 -12.51 11.44 12.93
C ASP A 828 -13.03 10.96 14.29
N LYS A 829 -12.20 10.98 15.34
CA LYS A 829 -12.64 10.65 16.69
C LYS A 829 -13.66 11.65 17.26
N LEU A 830 -13.53 12.94 16.95
CA LEU A 830 -14.55 13.94 17.30
C LEU A 830 -15.85 13.72 16.52
N TYR A 831 -15.75 13.41 15.22
CA TYR A 831 -16.89 13.04 14.39
C TYR A 831 -17.61 11.80 14.94
N GLU A 832 -16.88 10.73 15.28
CA GLU A 832 -17.45 9.53 15.90
C GLU A 832 -18.07 9.83 17.27
N ALA A 833 -17.44 10.69 18.06
CA ALA A 833 -17.97 11.11 19.36
C ALA A 833 -19.30 11.89 19.20
N ILE A 834 -19.37 12.81 18.23
CA ILE A 834 -20.59 13.57 17.92
C ILE A 834 -21.64 12.63 17.30
N LYS A 835 -21.28 11.75 16.37
CA LYS A 835 -22.18 10.78 15.73
C LYS A 835 -22.80 9.82 16.74
N LYS A 836 -22.03 9.39 17.73
CA LYS A 836 -22.51 8.50 18.79
C LYS A 836 -23.47 9.18 19.77
N LYS A 837 -23.33 10.49 20.00
CA LYS A 837 -24.18 11.24 20.94
C LYS A 837 -25.35 11.97 20.26
N ASN A 838 -25.15 12.41 19.02
CA ASN A 838 -26.06 13.24 18.23
C ASN A 838 -26.19 12.67 16.80
N LYS A 839 -26.59 11.40 16.71
CA LYS A 839 -26.68 10.65 15.45
C LYS A 839 -27.50 11.35 14.36
N PHE A 840 -28.70 11.84 14.72
CA PHE A 840 -29.62 12.50 13.78
C PHE A 840 -29.06 13.81 13.21
N LEU A 841 -28.27 14.56 14.00
CA LEU A 841 -27.63 15.79 13.53
C LEU A 841 -26.56 15.49 12.47
N ILE A 842 -25.83 14.39 12.62
CA ILE A 842 -24.84 13.97 11.63
C ILE A 842 -25.52 13.50 10.35
N GLU A 843 -26.56 12.68 10.46
CA GLU A 843 -27.35 12.21 9.30
C GLU A 843 -27.94 13.37 8.49
N ASP A 844 -28.50 14.40 9.15
CA ASP A 844 -29.04 15.59 8.49
C ASP A 844 -27.97 16.43 7.77
N LEU A 845 -26.76 16.53 8.34
CA LEU A 845 -25.67 17.32 7.78
C LEU A 845 -24.95 16.57 6.63
N GLU A 846 -24.92 15.24 6.66
CA GLU A 846 -24.41 14.39 5.57
C GLU A 846 -25.32 14.41 4.34
N HIS A 847 -26.63 14.61 4.51
CA HIS A 847 -27.56 14.78 3.39
C HIS A 847 -27.46 16.15 2.69
N GLN A 848 -26.82 17.14 3.30
CA GLN A 848 -26.65 18.49 2.75
C GLN A 848 -25.27 18.70 2.08
N SER A 849 -24.38 17.72 2.17
CA SER A 849 -23.00 17.74 1.65
C SER A 849 -22.86 16.95 0.36
#